data_AF-A0A970MWP6-F1
#
_entry.id   AF-A0A970MWP6-F1
#
_cell.length_a   1.000
_cell.length_b   1.000
_cell.length_c   1.000
_cell.angle_alpha   90.00
_cell.angle_beta   90.00
_cell.angle_gamma   90.00
#
_symmetry.space_group_name_H-M   'P 1'
#
loop_
_entity.id
_entity.type
_entity.pdbx_description
1 polymer ?
#
loop_
_entity_poly.entity_id
_entity_poly.type
_entity_poly.pdbx_seq_one_letter_code
_entity_poly.pdbx_strand_id
1 'polypeptide(L)'
;MQWKDDFKRQPLASRPKIEARYSRAARDRAEIEAQNYVIALDLKAESGQRMREFKPMPSLGSVNLLKSNGAYLRLTDSAGDVFTSLNTKTPSRINIYRRGPYYIETHWLDVQLTNDRGDVAPVKGEVVFYSYPEKTHVGVILHVVEPIEVKSAGMVFDFNAVTCATPSENSVCPTSFFLLKRDDKSPSCALLYPVPSGVDDVTVEKIDQGVRVCNFVYNGELHDGAAAQWGEGDKTTAYFELFPLAKSQTSEELEAELKPLISTSITATNGRSLGYDPIRGCYTLQTDNPGDFNYHFYENKNDYETASFGIENNNIDRKVYVLHETRKQAGSVECGVLLDEQGYKLPVTVQISKNFSCEVEEPFYNPKDTPFSETIFPLYLKAGENRKLHSLHLYQNWGAHPLKQFSSLGAWMDYFHMSTGVTETTCYVPFLFAGLPGVTIADFRPMSQIMWDSQPQHDNIAGHSFLRYLDAENKWHFIEYTGTTFRSTGPNWADMSMSYLSDDGRAKVNIDVFEAPQADELRNFVHLRVDFLDTIAPKDGNIAENVRLLMIASWVQGMRYTNVAFGGPTGNATVTPIKLNDLFTVNAAPIPAENGWAAAYPDVRGANAYIVRRFEGKIAGKPVKPGVSLIGKKDGNTELYLVPIADAKEIVAGDYLDIDLILMPYGGGTQDEKPAQKCANDFGANAPKITSVTTGAKISDFPTRIALDSKGRAEFSVTGGVDCIPIIVEGAKDYASLRLYNADGAKKIIELSREGEKDGYQVFAKEDGTFGYVFLVESDGKEHKYVAE
;
A
#
# COMPACT_ATOMS: atom_id res chain seq x y z
N MET A 1 8.94 -17.95 -25.37
CA MET A 1 9.21 -16.83 -24.45
C MET A 1 9.06 -17.35 -23.04
N GLN A 2 10.16 -17.41 -22.30
CA GLN A 2 10.26 -17.96 -20.95
C GLN A 2 9.31 -17.26 -19.95
N TRP A 3 9.01 -15.99 -20.16
CA TRP A 3 8.29 -15.12 -19.20
C TRP A 3 6.80 -14.88 -19.52
N LYS A 4 6.23 -15.55 -20.53
CA LYS A 4 4.88 -15.22 -21.04
C LYS A 4 3.79 -15.35 -19.96
N ASP A 5 3.91 -16.34 -19.08
CA ASP A 5 2.93 -16.60 -18.02
C ASP A 5 3.02 -15.60 -16.86
N ASP A 6 4.20 -15.04 -16.60
CA ASP A 6 4.36 -13.95 -15.64
C ASP A 6 3.72 -12.68 -16.17
N PHE A 7 4.03 -12.32 -17.42
CA PHE A 7 3.60 -11.06 -18.03
C PHE A 7 2.08 -10.96 -18.18
N LYS A 8 1.40 -12.07 -18.49
CA LYS A 8 -0.08 -12.09 -18.61
C LYS A 8 -0.81 -11.78 -17.29
N ARG A 9 -0.10 -11.76 -16.15
CA ARG A 9 -0.65 -11.55 -14.80
C ARG A 9 -0.18 -10.23 -14.16
N GLN A 10 0.56 -9.41 -14.90
CA GLN A 10 1.01 -8.09 -14.43
C GLN A 10 0.00 -6.96 -14.70
N PRO A 11 -0.76 -6.95 -15.82
CA PRO A 11 -1.81 -5.95 -16.04
C PRO A 11 -2.86 -5.97 -14.93
N LEU A 12 -3.35 -4.79 -14.54
CA LEU A 12 -4.24 -4.60 -13.39
C LEU A 12 -5.45 -5.53 -13.36
N ALA A 13 -6.17 -5.68 -14.47
CA ALA A 13 -7.36 -6.53 -14.52
C ALA A 13 -7.06 -8.02 -14.28
N SER A 14 -5.82 -8.45 -14.57
CA SER A 14 -5.34 -9.83 -14.45
C SER A 14 -4.49 -10.08 -13.20
N ARG A 15 -4.07 -9.00 -12.53
CA ARG A 15 -3.19 -9.10 -11.36
C ARG A 15 -3.97 -9.71 -10.20
N PRO A 16 -3.35 -10.62 -9.43
CA PRO A 16 -3.93 -11.10 -8.19
C PRO A 16 -4.36 -9.95 -7.28
N LYS A 17 -5.47 -10.14 -6.57
CA LYS A 17 -6.04 -9.13 -5.65
C LYS A 17 -5.75 -9.53 -4.21
N ILE A 18 -5.37 -8.55 -3.39
CA ILE A 18 -5.28 -8.69 -1.95
C ILE A 18 -5.39 -7.31 -1.31
N GLU A 19 -6.11 -7.23 -0.19
CA GLU A 19 -6.25 -6.03 0.60
C GLU A 19 -6.50 -6.34 2.08
N ALA A 20 -6.05 -5.49 3.00
CA ALA A 20 -6.41 -5.55 4.42
C ALA A 20 -6.88 -4.18 4.91
N ARG A 21 -7.95 -4.12 5.71
CA ARG A 21 -8.54 -2.86 6.19
C ARG A 21 -9.37 -3.03 7.45
N TYR A 22 -9.54 -1.95 8.20
CA TYR A 22 -10.68 -1.84 9.11
C TYR A 22 -11.97 -1.75 8.30
N SER A 23 -13.04 -2.44 8.72
CA SER A 23 -14.30 -2.43 7.98
C SER A 23 -15.15 -1.18 8.23
N ARG A 24 -14.77 -0.35 9.23
CA ARG A 24 -15.38 0.94 9.58
C ARG A 24 -14.52 1.75 10.56
N ALA A 25 -14.79 3.04 10.72
CA ALA A 25 -14.03 3.95 11.58
C ALA A 25 -14.06 3.59 13.07
N ALA A 26 -15.06 2.82 13.52
CA ALA A 26 -15.10 2.32 14.90
C ALA A 26 -13.95 1.35 15.24
N ARG A 27 -13.23 0.83 14.23
CA ARG A 27 -12.09 -0.10 14.35
C ARG A 27 -12.37 -1.35 15.15
N ASP A 28 -13.63 -1.73 15.26
CA ASP A 28 -14.04 -2.89 16.03
C ASP A 28 -14.17 -4.14 15.16
N ARG A 29 -13.87 -4.00 13.86
CA ARG A 29 -13.80 -5.05 12.85
C ARG A 29 -12.72 -4.74 11.82
N ALA A 30 -12.09 -5.81 11.35
CA ALA A 30 -11.11 -5.76 10.26
C ALA A 30 -11.35 -6.90 9.27
N GLU A 31 -10.90 -6.71 8.03
CA GLU A 31 -11.04 -7.66 6.94
C GLU A 31 -9.73 -7.79 6.18
N ILE A 32 -9.40 -9.02 5.77
CA ILE A 32 -8.40 -9.32 4.75
C ILE A 32 -9.17 -9.89 3.55
N GLU A 33 -9.23 -9.15 2.46
CA GLU A 33 -9.91 -9.50 1.22
C GLU A 33 -8.87 -9.90 0.16
N ALA A 34 -8.70 -11.20 -0.05
CA ALA A 34 -7.79 -11.78 -1.02
C ALA A 34 -8.55 -12.34 -2.23
N GLN A 35 -7.84 -12.64 -3.32
CA GLN A 35 -8.42 -13.15 -4.56
C GLN A 35 -9.28 -14.41 -4.34
N ASN A 36 -8.81 -15.30 -3.47
CA ASN A 36 -9.45 -16.59 -3.23
C ASN A 36 -10.18 -16.68 -1.89
N TYR A 37 -10.00 -15.73 -0.97
CA TYR A 37 -10.63 -15.79 0.34
C TYR A 37 -10.87 -14.42 0.97
N VAL A 38 -11.77 -14.39 1.95
CA VAL A 38 -11.97 -13.28 2.88
C VAL A 38 -11.83 -13.80 4.30
N ILE A 39 -11.04 -13.09 5.10
CA ILE A 39 -11.00 -13.22 6.56
C ILE A 39 -11.67 -11.99 7.16
N ALA A 40 -12.60 -12.19 8.09
CA ALA A 40 -13.16 -11.10 8.88
C ALA A 40 -12.91 -11.33 10.37
N LEU A 41 -12.37 -10.30 11.03
CA LEU A 41 -12.03 -10.28 12.44
C LEU A 41 -13.07 -9.44 13.20
N ASP A 42 -13.60 -9.98 14.29
CA ASP A 42 -14.29 -9.21 15.33
C ASP A 42 -13.24 -8.79 16.36
N LEU A 43 -12.97 -7.49 16.44
CA LEU A 43 -11.99 -6.90 17.36
C LEU A 43 -12.65 -6.42 18.65
N LYS A 44 -14.00 -6.28 18.64
CA LYS A 44 -14.82 -5.85 19.77
C LYS A 44 -14.95 -6.93 20.83
N ALA A 45 -14.75 -6.52 22.07
CA ALA A 45 -14.77 -7.41 23.22
C ALA A 45 -16.18 -7.93 23.59
N GLU A 46 -17.24 -7.13 23.38
CA GLU A 46 -18.63 -7.54 23.71
C GLU A 46 -19.12 -8.78 22.93
N SER A 47 -18.59 -9.01 21.73
CA SER A 47 -18.90 -10.19 20.91
C SER A 47 -17.91 -11.34 21.07
N GLY A 48 -16.88 -11.15 21.90
CA GLY A 48 -15.66 -11.93 21.92
C GLY A 48 -14.73 -11.60 20.76
N GLN A 49 -13.44 -11.59 21.02
CA GLN A 49 -12.39 -11.38 20.02
C GLN A 49 -12.15 -12.69 19.24
N ARG A 50 -12.34 -12.67 17.92
CA ARG A 50 -12.24 -13.86 17.05
C ARG A 50 -12.05 -13.51 15.57
N MET A 51 -11.54 -14.47 14.82
CA MET A 51 -11.81 -14.57 13.38
C MET A 51 -13.23 -15.12 13.20
N ARG A 52 -14.18 -14.27 12.82
CA ARG A 52 -15.60 -14.63 12.68
C ARG A 52 -15.93 -15.28 11.34
N GLU A 53 -15.18 -14.95 10.30
CA GLU A 53 -15.42 -15.46 8.96
C GLU A 53 -14.11 -15.87 8.29
N PHE A 54 -14.16 -17.02 7.61
CA PHE A 54 -13.20 -17.40 6.59
C PHE A 54 -13.99 -17.96 5.41
N LYS A 55 -14.05 -17.19 4.32
CA LYS A 55 -14.92 -17.46 3.17
C LYS A 55 -14.08 -17.59 1.92
N PRO A 56 -14.11 -18.71 1.19
CA PRO A 56 -13.64 -18.76 -0.17
C PRO A 56 -14.43 -17.77 -1.02
N MET A 57 -13.74 -17.09 -1.94
CA MET A 57 -14.36 -16.08 -2.82
C MET A 57 -15.29 -16.72 -3.85
N PRO A 58 -16.22 -15.97 -4.49
CA PRO A 58 -17.26 -16.54 -5.36
C PRO A 58 -16.76 -17.45 -6.49
N SER A 59 -15.53 -17.24 -6.99
CA SER A 59 -14.87 -18.13 -7.96
C SER A 59 -14.66 -19.55 -7.43
N LEU A 60 -14.53 -19.70 -6.12
CA LEU A 60 -14.39 -20.96 -5.40
C LEU A 60 -15.69 -21.40 -4.70
N GLY A 61 -16.64 -20.47 -4.52
CA GLY A 61 -17.95 -20.66 -3.90
C GLY A 61 -18.04 -19.96 -2.54
N SER A 62 -19.05 -19.11 -2.34
CA SER A 62 -19.13 -18.22 -1.17
C SER A 62 -19.88 -18.86 0.00
N VAL A 63 -19.16 -19.60 0.83
CA VAL A 63 -19.69 -20.18 2.08
C VAL A 63 -18.73 -19.86 3.22
N ASN A 64 -19.26 -19.42 4.37
CA ASN A 64 -18.41 -19.29 5.56
C ASN A 64 -17.98 -20.69 6.03
N LEU A 65 -16.67 -20.92 6.02
CA LEU A 65 -16.07 -22.17 6.47
C LEU A 65 -16.01 -22.27 7.99
N LEU A 66 -16.11 -21.14 8.69
CA LEU A 66 -16.24 -21.12 10.14
C LEU A 66 -17.70 -21.21 10.58
N LYS A 67 -17.89 -21.67 11.82
CA LYS A 67 -19.17 -21.79 12.52
C LYS A 67 -19.06 -21.21 13.94
N SER A 68 -20.21 -21.02 14.60
CA SER A 68 -20.34 -20.80 16.04
C SER A 68 -19.40 -19.69 16.55
N ASN A 69 -18.32 -20.08 17.21
CA ASN A 69 -17.37 -19.18 17.85
C ASN A 69 -16.24 -18.70 16.92
N GLY A 70 -16.23 -19.14 15.66
CA GLY A 70 -15.20 -18.77 14.70
C GLY A 70 -13.86 -19.42 15.01
N ALA A 71 -12.78 -18.66 14.86
CA ALA A 71 -11.46 -19.03 15.35
C ALA A 71 -10.95 -18.05 16.41
N TYR A 72 -10.43 -18.57 17.52
CA TYR A 72 -10.15 -17.81 18.73
C TYR A 72 -9.00 -18.42 19.54
N LEU A 73 -8.41 -17.65 20.45
CA LEU A 73 -7.35 -18.15 21.33
C LEU A 73 -7.95 -18.77 22.59
N ARG A 74 -7.35 -19.88 23.03
CA ARG A 74 -7.71 -20.57 24.27
C ARG A 74 -6.45 -21.01 25.01
N LEU A 75 -6.48 -20.87 26.34
CA LEU A 75 -5.46 -21.35 27.27
C LEU A 75 -6.14 -22.08 28.43
N THR A 76 -5.53 -23.12 28.94
CA THR A 76 -5.91 -23.81 30.18
C THR A 76 -4.68 -23.92 31.05
N ASP A 77 -4.77 -23.39 32.26
CA ASP A 77 -3.67 -23.42 33.22
C ASP A 77 -3.60 -24.78 33.96
N SER A 78 -2.61 -24.95 34.84
CA SER A 78 -2.47 -26.18 35.64
C SER A 78 -3.56 -26.37 36.70
N ALA A 79 -4.23 -25.29 37.12
CA ALA A 79 -5.39 -25.35 38.01
C ALA A 79 -6.66 -25.83 37.29
N GLY A 80 -6.66 -25.81 35.95
CA GLY A 80 -7.77 -26.19 35.10
C GLY A 80 -8.70 -25.03 34.75
N ASP A 81 -8.33 -23.78 35.10
CA ASP A 81 -9.06 -22.59 34.68
C ASP A 81 -8.85 -22.39 33.16
N VAL A 82 -9.95 -22.14 32.46
CA VAL A 82 -9.96 -21.96 31.00
C VAL A 82 -10.10 -20.48 30.67
N PHE A 83 -9.12 -19.95 29.96
CA PHE A 83 -9.10 -18.58 29.46
C PHE A 83 -9.33 -18.56 27.96
N THR A 84 -10.10 -17.59 27.46
CA THR A 84 -10.36 -17.46 26.02
C THR A 84 -10.50 -16.00 25.60
N SER A 85 -10.12 -15.71 24.35
CA SER A 85 -10.35 -14.40 23.74
C SER A 85 -11.84 -14.09 23.52
N LEU A 86 -12.73 -15.08 23.64
CA LEU A 86 -14.17 -14.87 23.52
C LEU A 86 -14.80 -14.16 24.74
N ASN A 87 -14.16 -14.27 25.91
CA ASN A 87 -14.71 -13.75 27.18
C ASN A 87 -14.18 -12.36 27.53
N THR A 88 -13.16 -11.88 26.83
CA THR A 88 -12.52 -10.60 27.14
C THR A 88 -13.46 -9.42 26.92
N LYS A 89 -13.27 -8.37 27.72
CA LYS A 89 -13.95 -7.07 27.58
C LYS A 89 -13.03 -5.96 27.08
N THR A 90 -11.75 -6.26 26.87
CA THR A 90 -10.77 -5.33 26.30
C THR A 90 -10.80 -5.45 24.76
N PRO A 91 -10.83 -4.35 24.00
CA PRO A 91 -10.72 -4.41 22.54
C PRO A 91 -9.34 -4.87 22.07
N SER A 92 -9.28 -5.50 20.90
CA SER A 92 -8.04 -5.79 20.16
C SER A 92 -7.92 -4.82 18.98
N ARG A 93 -6.82 -4.90 18.23
CA ARG A 93 -6.61 -4.07 17.02
C ARG A 93 -5.81 -4.81 15.96
N ILE A 94 -5.75 -4.25 14.76
CA ILE A 94 -4.78 -4.68 13.75
C ILE A 94 -3.68 -3.63 13.54
N ASN A 95 -2.49 -4.10 13.22
CA ASN A 95 -1.43 -3.32 12.60
C ASN A 95 -0.99 -4.01 11.29
N ILE A 96 -0.60 -3.24 10.27
CA ILE A 96 -0.14 -3.77 8.98
C ILE A 96 1.32 -3.36 8.81
N TYR A 97 2.22 -4.34 8.79
CA TYR A 97 3.65 -4.07 8.67
C TYR A 97 4.16 -4.09 7.24
N ARG A 98 3.52 -4.88 6.37
CA ARG A 98 3.88 -4.97 4.96
C ARG A 98 2.61 -4.96 4.15
N ARG A 99 2.58 -4.13 3.11
CA ARG A 99 1.41 -4.00 2.24
C ARG A 99 1.82 -3.79 0.79
N GLY A 100 1.13 -4.45 -0.12
CA GLY A 100 1.33 -4.24 -1.54
C GLY A 100 0.50 -5.19 -2.39
N PRO A 101 0.80 -5.25 -3.71
CA PRO A 101 -0.03 -5.96 -4.67
C PRO A 101 -0.04 -7.49 -4.54
N TYR A 102 0.87 -8.08 -3.75
CA TYR A 102 1.08 -9.52 -3.73
C TYR A 102 1.07 -10.16 -2.34
N TYR A 103 1.40 -9.37 -1.33
CA TYR A 103 1.60 -9.85 0.02
C TYR A 103 1.19 -8.78 1.03
N ILE A 104 0.46 -9.20 2.07
CA ILE A 104 0.13 -8.33 3.20
C ILE A 104 0.42 -9.07 4.50
N GLU A 105 1.18 -8.43 5.38
CA GLU A 105 1.45 -8.91 6.73
C GLU A 105 0.61 -8.11 7.73
N THR A 106 -0.39 -8.77 8.30
CA THR A 106 -1.33 -8.17 9.27
C THR A 106 -1.15 -8.79 10.63
N HIS A 107 -0.91 -7.98 11.64
CA HIS A 107 -0.80 -8.37 13.04
C HIS A 107 -2.11 -8.06 13.74
N TRP A 108 -2.79 -9.08 14.24
CA TRP A 108 -3.91 -8.95 15.17
C TRP A 108 -3.35 -8.95 16.60
N LEU A 109 -3.28 -7.74 17.15
CA LEU A 109 -2.61 -7.43 18.41
C LEU A 109 -3.62 -7.24 19.54
N ASP A 110 -3.10 -7.31 20.76
CA ASP A 110 -3.84 -7.06 21.99
C ASP A 110 -4.98 -8.07 22.21
N VAL A 111 -4.76 -9.32 21.81
CA VAL A 111 -5.72 -10.40 22.00
C VAL A 111 -5.64 -10.89 23.43
N GLN A 112 -6.60 -10.47 24.26
CA GLN A 112 -6.59 -10.78 25.69
C GLN A 112 -7.40 -12.03 25.97
N LEU A 113 -6.87 -12.94 26.79
CA LEU A 113 -7.57 -14.15 27.22
C LEU A 113 -8.15 -13.96 28.62
N THR A 114 -9.43 -14.26 28.80
CA THR A 114 -10.16 -14.08 30.06
C THR A 114 -10.96 -15.34 30.38
N ASN A 115 -11.07 -15.71 31.65
CA ASN A 115 -11.94 -16.81 32.08
C ASN A 115 -13.40 -16.33 32.30
N ASP A 116 -14.30 -17.24 32.63
CA ASP A 116 -15.73 -16.91 32.83
C ASP A 116 -15.99 -16.01 34.05
N ARG A 117 -15.04 -15.93 34.99
CA ARG A 117 -15.11 -15.04 36.17
C ARG A 117 -14.67 -13.61 35.85
N GLY A 118 -14.04 -13.39 34.69
CA GLY A 118 -13.45 -12.11 34.32
C GLY A 118 -11.97 -11.98 34.69
N ASP A 119 -11.33 -13.04 35.20
CA ASP A 119 -9.90 -13.03 35.47
C ASP A 119 -9.12 -13.10 34.16
N VAL A 120 -8.04 -12.33 34.08
CA VAL A 120 -7.22 -12.17 32.88
C VAL A 120 -6.02 -13.11 32.97
N ALA A 121 -5.77 -13.90 31.93
CA ALA A 121 -4.55 -14.70 31.87
C ALA A 121 -3.33 -13.78 31.75
N PRO A 122 -2.20 -14.10 32.40
CA PRO A 122 -0.94 -13.35 32.30
C PRO A 122 -0.21 -13.59 30.97
N VAL A 123 -0.97 -13.58 29.87
CA VAL A 123 -0.49 -13.67 28.50
C VAL A 123 -1.20 -12.65 27.63
N LYS A 124 -0.50 -12.14 26.63
CA LYS A 124 -1.07 -11.28 25.59
C LYS A 124 -0.90 -11.97 24.25
N GLY A 125 -2.01 -12.25 23.58
CA GLY A 125 -2.03 -12.92 22.29
C GLY A 125 -1.76 -11.98 21.13
N GLU A 126 -1.04 -12.50 20.15
CA GLU A 126 -0.82 -11.92 18.85
C GLU A 126 -1.08 -13.01 17.80
N VAL A 127 -1.82 -12.66 16.74
CA VAL A 127 -2.01 -13.53 15.58
C VAL A 127 -1.56 -12.80 14.34
N VAL A 128 -0.56 -13.33 13.65
CA VAL A 128 0.02 -12.75 12.45
C VAL A 128 -0.50 -13.49 11.22
N PHE A 129 -0.99 -12.75 10.24
CA PHE A 129 -1.44 -13.26 8.95
C PHE A 129 -0.46 -12.81 7.86
N TYR A 130 0.32 -13.76 7.34
CA TYR A 130 1.17 -13.60 6.17
C TYR A 130 0.37 -13.97 4.92
N SER A 131 -0.33 -12.99 4.38
CA SER A 131 -1.43 -13.20 3.44
C SER A 131 -0.97 -13.01 1.99
N TYR A 132 -1.32 -13.97 1.15
CA TYR A 132 -1.21 -13.92 -0.31
C TYR A 132 -2.60 -13.98 -0.94
N PRO A 133 -2.76 -13.60 -2.22
CA PRO A 133 -4.02 -13.71 -2.95
C PRO A 133 -4.73 -15.07 -2.85
N GLU A 134 -3.97 -16.16 -2.77
CA GLU A 134 -4.49 -17.53 -2.79
C GLU A 134 -4.54 -18.24 -1.43
N LYS A 135 -3.70 -17.84 -0.47
CA LYS A 135 -3.48 -18.53 0.81
C LYS A 135 -3.07 -17.54 1.91
N THR A 136 -3.09 -17.98 3.18
CA THR A 136 -2.49 -17.22 4.28
C THR A 136 -1.74 -18.14 5.24
N HIS A 137 -0.51 -17.77 5.59
CA HIS A 137 0.21 -18.41 6.69
C HIS A 137 -0.13 -17.65 7.99
N VAL A 138 -0.32 -18.40 9.07
CA VAL A 138 -0.78 -17.91 10.36
C VAL A 138 0.28 -18.20 11.42
N GLY A 139 0.75 -17.16 12.10
CA GLY A 139 1.57 -17.26 13.30
C GLY A 139 0.73 -16.92 14.52
N VAL A 140 0.68 -17.80 15.51
CA VAL A 140 0.08 -17.55 16.83
C VAL A 140 1.22 -17.35 17.81
N ILE A 141 1.23 -16.22 18.52
CA ILE A 141 2.29 -15.84 19.45
C ILE A 141 1.63 -15.48 20.79
N LEU A 142 2.05 -16.14 21.87
CA LEU A 142 1.63 -15.82 23.23
C LEU A 142 2.79 -15.15 23.97
N HIS A 143 2.65 -13.85 24.24
CA HIS A 143 3.62 -13.07 24.99
C HIS A 143 3.30 -13.19 26.48
N VAL A 144 4.17 -13.85 27.23
CA VAL A 144 3.97 -14.12 28.65
C VAL A 144 4.36 -12.88 29.45
N VAL A 145 3.39 -12.27 30.15
CA VAL A 145 3.61 -11.02 30.90
C VAL A 145 3.88 -11.25 32.38
N GLU A 146 3.45 -12.38 32.92
CA GLU A 146 3.83 -12.86 34.25
C GLU A 146 3.93 -14.39 34.21
N PRO A 147 4.71 -15.03 35.10
CA PRO A 147 4.88 -16.47 35.08
C PRO A 147 3.55 -17.24 35.21
N ILE A 148 3.40 -18.29 34.42
CA ILE A 148 2.20 -19.14 34.43
C ILE A 148 2.55 -20.60 34.12
N GLU A 149 1.84 -21.51 34.77
CA GLU A 149 1.91 -22.93 34.46
C GLU A 149 0.74 -23.33 33.55
N VAL A 150 1.05 -23.79 32.35
CA VAL A 150 0.10 -23.99 31.25
C VAL A 150 -0.07 -25.47 30.95
N LYS A 151 -1.32 -25.95 31.00
CA LYS A 151 -1.67 -27.31 30.60
C LYS A 151 -1.88 -27.43 29.10
N SER A 152 -2.51 -26.44 28.48
CA SER A 152 -2.67 -26.38 27.03
C SER A 152 -2.92 -24.96 26.56
N ALA A 153 -2.40 -24.57 25.40
CA ALA A 153 -2.71 -23.28 24.78
C ALA A 153 -2.64 -23.38 23.26
N GLY A 154 -3.52 -22.67 22.56
CA GLY A 154 -3.54 -22.70 21.10
C GLY A 154 -4.65 -21.87 20.47
N MET A 155 -4.70 -21.94 19.14
CA MET A 155 -5.78 -21.36 18.35
C MET A 155 -6.79 -22.45 18.00
N VAL A 156 -8.04 -22.21 18.38
CA VAL A 156 -9.16 -23.11 18.17
C VAL A 156 -9.95 -22.62 16.97
N PHE A 157 -10.33 -23.53 16.08
CA PHE A 157 -11.18 -23.27 14.93
C PHE A 157 -12.43 -24.13 14.99
N ASP A 158 -13.60 -23.51 15.01
CA ASP A 158 -14.88 -24.19 14.82
C ASP A 158 -15.24 -24.16 13.33
N PHE A 159 -14.94 -25.22 12.60
CA PHE A 159 -15.26 -25.32 11.18
C PHE A 159 -16.67 -25.87 10.94
N ASN A 160 -17.35 -25.27 9.96
CA ASN A 160 -18.57 -25.79 9.35
C ASN A 160 -18.20 -26.91 8.35
N ALA A 161 -17.68 -28.02 8.87
CA ALA A 161 -17.29 -29.20 8.12
C ALA A 161 -18.08 -30.44 8.60
N VAL A 162 -18.28 -31.41 7.69
CA VAL A 162 -18.98 -32.67 8.02
C VAL A 162 -17.98 -33.70 8.54
N THR A 163 -16.80 -33.76 7.94
CA THR A 163 -15.69 -34.64 8.34
C THR A 163 -14.36 -33.95 8.14
N CYS A 164 -13.30 -34.51 8.71
CA CYS A 164 -11.92 -34.12 8.46
C CYS A 164 -11.15 -35.36 7.99
N ALA A 165 -10.28 -35.20 7.00
CA ALA A 165 -9.40 -36.27 6.53
C ALA A 165 -7.95 -35.88 6.69
N THR A 166 -7.13 -36.82 7.14
CA THR A 166 -5.68 -36.77 7.05
C THR A 166 -5.20 -37.36 5.72
N PRO A 167 -4.01 -36.99 5.22
CA PRO A 167 -3.36 -37.73 4.15
C PRO A 167 -3.19 -39.21 4.52
N SER A 168 -3.28 -40.09 3.52
CA SER A 168 -2.96 -41.51 3.68
C SER A 168 -1.47 -41.70 4.01
N GLU A 169 -1.15 -42.62 4.92
CA GLU A 169 0.20 -42.91 5.47
C GLU A 169 1.33 -43.14 4.43
N ASN A 170 1.01 -43.31 3.14
CA ASN A 170 1.98 -43.54 2.06
C ASN A 170 2.53 -42.27 1.40
N SER A 171 2.21 -41.06 1.87
CA SER A 171 2.72 -39.81 1.27
C SER A 171 4.06 -39.38 1.89
N VAL A 172 5.13 -39.42 1.10
CA VAL A 172 6.44 -38.82 1.41
C VAL A 172 6.32 -37.30 1.29
N CYS A 173 5.63 -36.64 2.22
CA CYS A 173 5.43 -35.19 2.24
C CYS A 173 6.11 -34.60 3.48
N PRO A 174 6.94 -33.54 3.36
CA PRO A 174 7.54 -32.88 4.51
C PRO A 174 6.51 -32.14 5.39
N THR A 175 5.31 -31.90 4.86
CA THR A 175 4.21 -31.19 5.54
C THR A 175 3.06 -32.14 5.86
N SER A 176 2.55 -32.09 7.09
CA SER A 176 1.27 -32.71 7.45
C SER A 176 0.13 -31.76 7.08
N PHE A 177 -1.07 -32.28 6.79
CA PHE A 177 -2.23 -31.43 6.56
C PHE A 177 -3.54 -32.10 6.98
N PHE A 178 -4.57 -31.28 7.19
CA PHE A 178 -5.96 -31.71 7.37
C PHE A 178 -6.84 -31.12 6.28
N LEU A 179 -7.69 -31.94 5.67
CA LEU A 179 -8.69 -31.50 4.70
C LEU A 179 -10.08 -31.48 5.34
N LEU A 180 -10.69 -30.30 5.41
CA LEU A 180 -11.99 -30.08 6.02
C LEU A 180 -13.11 -30.37 5.03
N LYS A 181 -13.67 -31.58 5.06
CA LYS A 181 -14.64 -32.05 4.09
C LYS A 181 -16.06 -31.65 4.48
N ARG A 182 -16.77 -31.06 3.52
CA ARG A 182 -18.22 -30.81 3.61
C ARG A 182 -18.96 -31.86 2.78
N ASP A 183 -19.51 -31.45 1.65
CA ASP A 183 -19.88 -32.32 0.53
C ASP A 183 -18.88 -32.13 -0.63
N ASP A 184 -18.82 -33.07 -1.57
CA ASP A 184 -17.83 -33.06 -2.66
C ASP A 184 -17.94 -31.86 -3.60
N LYS A 185 -19.03 -31.10 -3.53
CA LYS A 185 -19.31 -29.93 -4.39
C LYS A 185 -19.14 -28.60 -3.66
N SER A 186 -18.95 -28.63 -2.34
CA SER A 186 -18.87 -27.45 -1.51
C SER A 186 -17.42 -26.97 -1.34
N PRO A 187 -17.23 -25.65 -1.21
CA PRO A 187 -15.95 -25.06 -0.82
C PRO A 187 -15.43 -25.67 0.47
N SER A 188 -14.11 -25.77 0.57
CA SER A 188 -13.38 -26.43 1.66
C SER A 188 -12.13 -25.61 2.03
N CYS A 189 -11.37 -26.10 2.99
CA CYS A 189 -10.06 -25.57 3.37
C CYS A 189 -9.14 -26.73 3.74
N ALA A 190 -7.87 -26.60 3.35
CA ALA A 190 -6.79 -27.42 3.88
C ALA A 190 -6.01 -26.61 4.93
N LEU A 191 -5.74 -27.24 6.07
CA LEU A 191 -4.83 -26.73 7.10
C LEU A 191 -3.49 -27.44 6.92
N LEU A 192 -2.44 -26.70 6.60
CA LEU A 192 -1.11 -27.25 6.35
C LEU A 192 -0.17 -26.87 7.50
N TYR A 193 0.79 -27.73 7.81
CA TYR A 193 1.83 -27.51 8.82
C TYR A 193 3.20 -27.48 8.13
N PRO A 194 3.56 -26.34 7.52
CA PRO A 194 4.79 -26.21 6.73
C PRO A 194 6.05 -26.13 7.59
N VAL A 195 5.92 -25.75 8.87
CA VAL A 195 7.02 -25.62 9.82
C VAL A 195 7.13 -26.92 10.64
N PRO A 196 8.20 -27.72 10.49
CA PRO A 196 8.42 -28.89 11.33
C PRO A 196 8.47 -28.51 12.82
N SER A 197 7.68 -29.20 13.66
CA SER A 197 7.50 -28.85 15.08
C SER A 197 7.03 -27.42 15.33
N GLY A 198 6.52 -26.74 14.29
CA GLY A 198 5.96 -25.40 14.41
C GLY A 198 4.58 -25.38 15.05
N VAL A 199 3.97 -26.54 15.29
CA VAL A 199 2.79 -26.74 16.14
C VAL A 199 3.11 -27.92 17.04
N ASP A 200 2.84 -27.79 18.34
CA ASP A 200 3.14 -28.84 19.32
C ASP A 200 2.24 -30.06 19.08
N ASP A 201 0.93 -29.83 18.97
CA ASP A 201 -0.07 -30.86 18.69
C ASP A 201 -1.24 -30.30 17.87
N VAL A 202 -1.95 -31.18 17.17
CA VAL A 202 -3.20 -30.86 16.50
C VAL A 202 -4.27 -31.89 16.85
N THR A 203 -5.33 -31.45 17.52
CA THR A 203 -6.49 -32.29 17.79
C THR A 203 -7.66 -31.93 16.90
N VAL A 204 -8.40 -32.95 16.49
CA VAL A 204 -9.62 -32.80 15.70
C VAL A 204 -10.77 -33.48 16.44
N GLU A 205 -11.80 -32.72 16.81
CA GLU A 205 -13.00 -33.25 17.46
C GLU A 205 -14.27 -32.95 16.65
N LYS A 206 -15.24 -33.86 16.69
CA LYS A 206 -16.55 -33.62 16.12
C LYS A 206 -17.37 -32.79 17.11
N ILE A 207 -17.89 -31.66 16.66
CA ILE A 207 -18.78 -30.80 17.44
C ILE A 207 -20.20 -30.83 16.87
N ASP A 208 -21.15 -30.20 17.57
CA ASP A 208 -22.51 -30.09 17.05
C ASP A 208 -22.51 -29.40 15.68
N GLN A 209 -22.87 -30.17 14.66
CA GLN A 209 -22.93 -29.75 13.26
C GLN A 209 -21.62 -29.05 12.81
N GLY A 210 -20.46 -29.68 13.03
CA GLY A 210 -19.16 -29.15 12.62
C GLY A 210 -17.96 -30.02 13.01
N VAL A 211 -16.76 -29.51 12.78
CA VAL A 211 -15.49 -30.07 13.26
C VAL A 211 -14.71 -28.96 13.96
N ARG A 212 -14.21 -29.22 15.17
CA ARG A 212 -13.25 -28.34 15.82
C ARG A 212 -11.83 -28.83 15.59
N VAL A 213 -10.95 -27.91 15.21
CA VAL A 213 -9.51 -28.16 15.12
C VAL A 213 -8.82 -27.23 16.11
N CYS A 214 -7.94 -27.79 16.94
CA CYS A 214 -7.10 -27.02 17.86
C CYS A 214 -5.65 -27.14 17.39
N ASN A 215 -5.03 -26.02 17.03
CA ASN A 215 -3.60 -25.95 16.72
C ASN A 215 -2.89 -25.46 17.97
N PHE A 216 -2.18 -26.37 18.64
CA PHE A 216 -1.57 -26.09 19.95
C PHE A 216 -0.19 -25.46 19.82
N VAL A 217 -0.01 -24.37 20.57
CA VAL A 217 1.31 -23.86 20.97
C VAL A 217 1.93 -24.80 22.01
N TYR A 218 1.10 -25.38 22.87
CA TYR A 218 1.48 -26.45 23.81
C TYR A 218 0.24 -27.30 24.13
N ASN A 219 0.39 -28.63 24.17
CA ASN A 219 -0.61 -29.55 24.66
C ASN A 219 0.00 -30.58 25.62
N GLY A 220 -0.28 -30.44 26.92
CA GLY A 220 0.20 -31.37 27.94
C GLY A 220 -0.18 -32.83 27.68
N GLU A 221 -1.27 -33.13 26.97
CA GLU A 221 -1.62 -34.52 26.62
C GLU A 221 -0.58 -35.21 25.73
N LEU A 222 0.09 -34.48 24.85
CA LEU A 222 1.22 -34.98 24.05
C LEU A 222 2.47 -35.23 24.92
N HIS A 223 2.52 -34.60 26.09
CA HIS A 223 3.64 -34.62 27.04
C HIS A 223 3.27 -35.32 28.35
N ASP A 224 2.55 -36.45 28.27
CA ASP A 224 2.17 -37.31 29.41
C ASP A 224 1.37 -36.59 30.52
N GLY A 225 0.62 -35.55 30.15
CA GLY A 225 -0.16 -34.71 31.06
C GLY A 225 0.66 -33.65 31.81
N ALA A 226 1.95 -33.47 31.46
CA ALA A 226 2.78 -32.43 32.04
C ALA A 226 2.22 -31.04 31.73
N ALA A 227 2.49 -30.09 32.63
CA ALA A 227 2.26 -28.67 32.38
C ALA A 227 3.58 -27.98 32.03
N ALA A 228 3.53 -27.01 31.12
CA ALA A 228 4.67 -26.17 30.79
C ALA A 228 4.78 -25.00 31.77
N GLN A 229 5.99 -24.73 32.23
CA GLN A 229 6.30 -23.56 33.05
C GLN A 229 6.76 -22.43 32.11
N TRP A 230 5.96 -21.40 31.96
CA TRP A 230 6.30 -20.24 31.15
C TRP A 230 6.70 -19.07 32.05
N GLY A 231 7.87 -18.49 31.78
CA GLY A 231 8.41 -17.33 32.48
C GLY A 231 7.98 -16.02 31.84
N GLU A 232 8.08 -14.93 32.61
CA GLU A 232 7.89 -13.57 32.08
C GLU A 232 8.86 -13.30 30.92
N GLY A 233 8.33 -12.75 29.82
CA GLY A 233 9.09 -12.47 28.60
C GLY A 233 9.19 -13.64 27.62
N ASP A 234 8.74 -14.84 27.98
CA ASP A 234 8.67 -15.96 27.05
C ASP A 234 7.71 -15.65 25.89
N LYS A 235 8.09 -16.13 24.70
CA LYS A 235 7.30 -16.06 23.47
C LYS A 235 7.09 -17.46 22.94
N THR A 236 5.93 -18.04 23.23
CA THR A 236 5.57 -19.37 22.74
C THR A 236 4.73 -19.24 21.47
N THR A 237 5.02 -20.06 20.46
CA THR A 237 4.51 -19.85 19.10
C THR A 237 3.96 -21.11 18.45
N ALA A 238 3.02 -20.91 17.52
CA ALA A 238 2.54 -21.94 16.60
C ALA A 238 2.39 -21.39 15.18
N TYR A 239 2.76 -22.16 14.15
CA TYR A 239 2.71 -21.76 12.75
C TYR A 239 2.01 -22.80 11.88
N PHE A 240 1.02 -22.36 11.11
CA PHE A 240 0.29 -23.20 10.17
C PHE A 240 -0.23 -22.35 8.99
N GLU A 241 -0.80 -22.98 7.98
CA GLU A 241 -1.33 -22.30 6.80
C GLU A 241 -2.80 -22.67 6.58
N LEU A 242 -3.59 -21.67 6.15
CA LEU A 242 -4.97 -21.84 5.70
C LEU A 242 -5.00 -21.72 4.17
N PHE A 243 -5.37 -22.82 3.51
CA PHE A 243 -5.46 -22.89 2.06
C PHE A 243 -6.92 -23.11 1.62
N PRO A 244 -7.62 -22.08 1.10
CA PRO A 244 -9.00 -22.19 0.65
C PRO A 244 -9.11 -23.02 -0.64
N LEU A 245 -10.13 -23.86 -0.72
CA LEU A 245 -10.38 -24.75 -1.87
C LEU A 245 -11.80 -24.57 -2.41
N ALA A 246 -11.95 -24.66 -3.74
CA ALA A 246 -13.27 -24.66 -4.38
C ALA A 246 -14.10 -25.90 -4.00
N LYS A 247 -13.45 -27.02 -3.73
CA LYS A 247 -14.06 -28.33 -3.45
C LYS A 247 -13.25 -29.10 -2.42
N SER A 248 -13.85 -30.10 -1.81
CA SER A 248 -13.23 -31.01 -0.83
C SER A 248 -12.27 -32.04 -1.48
N GLN A 249 -11.43 -31.63 -2.44
CA GLN A 249 -10.49 -32.47 -3.18
C GLN A 249 -9.11 -31.79 -3.29
N THR A 250 -8.05 -32.58 -3.48
CA THR A 250 -6.71 -32.05 -3.76
C THR A 250 -6.67 -31.40 -5.16
N SER A 251 -5.93 -30.30 -5.29
CA SER A 251 -5.67 -29.62 -6.57
C SER A 251 -4.17 -29.55 -6.84
N GLU A 252 -3.77 -29.24 -8.07
CA GLU A 252 -2.35 -29.06 -8.43
C GLU A 252 -1.70 -27.94 -7.60
N GLU A 253 -2.43 -26.88 -7.29
CA GLU A 253 -1.96 -25.79 -6.43
C GLU A 253 -1.73 -26.25 -4.99
N LEU A 254 -2.65 -27.03 -4.42
CA LEU A 254 -2.45 -27.61 -3.09
C LEU A 254 -1.27 -28.59 -3.08
N GLU A 255 -1.12 -29.41 -4.12
CA GLU A 255 0.03 -30.32 -4.25
C GLU A 255 1.36 -29.57 -4.33
N ALA A 256 1.38 -28.41 -4.97
CA ALA A 256 2.55 -27.54 -5.00
C ALA A 256 2.89 -27.03 -3.58
N GLU A 257 1.90 -26.58 -2.81
CA GLU A 257 2.12 -26.10 -1.44
C GLU A 257 2.52 -27.20 -0.47
N LEU A 258 1.97 -28.40 -0.60
CA LEU A 258 2.34 -29.56 0.22
C LEU A 258 3.81 -29.98 0.00
N LYS A 259 4.36 -29.71 -1.18
CA LYS A 259 5.72 -30.08 -1.57
C LYS A 259 6.45 -28.84 -2.07
N PRO A 260 6.82 -27.89 -1.18
CA PRO A 260 7.63 -26.76 -1.59
C PRO A 260 8.93 -27.25 -2.23
N LEU A 261 9.46 -26.49 -3.20
CA LEU A 261 10.80 -26.74 -3.73
C LEU A 261 11.81 -26.77 -2.58
N ILE A 262 12.72 -27.73 -2.64
CA ILE A 262 13.80 -27.88 -1.67
C ILE A 262 14.73 -26.66 -1.73
N SER A 263 15.43 -26.35 -0.64
CA SER A 263 16.28 -25.16 -0.56
C SER A 263 17.34 -25.09 -1.66
N THR A 264 17.85 -26.23 -2.14
CA THR A 264 18.84 -26.29 -3.22
C THR A 264 18.27 -25.98 -4.61
N SER A 265 16.94 -25.91 -4.76
CA SER A 265 16.29 -25.51 -6.03
C SER A 265 16.45 -24.02 -6.31
N ILE A 266 16.80 -23.21 -5.31
CA ILE A 266 17.13 -21.80 -5.48
C ILE A 266 18.60 -21.56 -5.11
N THR A 267 19.39 -21.07 -6.05
CA THR A 267 20.83 -20.89 -5.86
C THR A 267 21.23 -19.46 -6.19
N ALA A 268 21.80 -18.74 -5.24
CA ALA A 268 22.33 -17.41 -5.45
C ALA A 268 23.81 -17.47 -5.90
N THR A 269 24.14 -16.77 -6.99
CA THR A 269 25.52 -16.53 -7.45
C THR A 269 26.06 -15.18 -6.96
N ASN A 270 25.16 -14.24 -6.64
CA ASN A 270 25.45 -13.03 -5.89
C ASN A 270 24.37 -12.84 -4.81
N GLY A 271 24.75 -12.40 -3.61
CA GLY A 271 23.91 -12.51 -2.42
C GLY A 271 23.86 -13.93 -1.88
N ARG A 272 22.78 -14.29 -1.18
CA ARG A 272 22.59 -15.60 -0.55
C ARG A 272 21.16 -16.06 -0.76
N SER A 273 20.93 -17.36 -0.87
CA SER A 273 19.60 -17.92 -0.72
C SER A 273 19.46 -18.56 0.66
N LEU A 274 18.34 -18.29 1.33
CA LEU A 274 17.94 -18.97 2.55
C LEU A 274 16.97 -20.13 2.29
N GLY A 275 16.63 -20.39 1.02
CA GLY A 275 15.65 -21.40 0.64
C GLY A 275 14.21 -20.95 0.92
N TYR A 276 13.33 -21.92 1.15
CA TYR A 276 11.93 -21.69 1.48
C TYR A 276 11.80 -21.31 2.96
N ASP A 277 11.14 -20.18 3.22
CA ASP A 277 10.67 -19.75 4.54
C ASP A 277 9.27 -20.33 4.79
N PRO A 278 9.13 -21.36 5.64
CA PRO A 278 7.84 -21.97 5.92
C PRO A 278 6.92 -21.14 6.82
N ILE A 279 7.46 -20.12 7.52
CA ILE A 279 6.66 -19.21 8.35
C ILE A 279 5.91 -18.23 7.45
N ARG A 280 6.64 -17.59 6.53
CA ARG A 280 6.06 -16.60 5.61
C ARG A 280 5.45 -17.22 4.37
N GLY A 281 5.94 -18.37 3.90
CA GLY A 281 5.44 -19.04 2.70
C GLY A 281 6.10 -18.62 1.39
N CYS A 282 7.34 -18.11 1.44
CA CYS A 282 8.09 -17.58 0.29
C CYS A 282 9.53 -18.12 0.23
N TYR A 283 10.21 -17.89 -0.89
CA TYR A 283 11.65 -18.16 -1.04
C TYR A 283 12.45 -16.90 -0.77
N THR A 284 13.45 -16.99 0.11
CA THR A 284 14.19 -15.81 0.58
C THR A 284 15.59 -15.71 -0.03
N LEU A 285 15.91 -14.52 -0.51
CA LEU A 285 17.24 -14.07 -0.94
C LEU A 285 17.72 -12.96 -0.02
N GLN A 286 19.02 -12.92 0.25
CA GLN A 286 19.64 -11.93 1.12
C GLN A 286 20.82 -11.23 0.46
N THR A 287 20.90 -9.92 0.63
CA THR A 287 22.06 -9.07 0.29
C THR A 287 22.51 -8.24 1.49
N ASP A 288 23.63 -7.55 1.35
CA ASP A 288 24.17 -6.64 2.35
C ASP A 288 24.22 -5.22 1.77
N ASN A 289 23.53 -4.27 2.40
CA ASN A 289 23.55 -2.88 1.97
C ASN A 289 24.88 -2.21 2.41
N PRO A 290 25.62 -1.57 1.47
CA PRO A 290 26.89 -0.94 1.77
C PRO A 290 26.80 0.27 2.71
N GLY A 291 25.66 0.97 2.77
CA GLY A 291 25.53 2.18 3.60
C GLY A 291 24.11 2.65 3.86
N ASP A 292 23.97 3.68 4.69
CA ASP A 292 22.69 4.29 5.07
C ASP A 292 22.21 5.32 4.02
N PHE A 293 21.23 6.14 4.40
CA PHE A 293 20.73 7.23 3.56
C PHE A 293 21.81 8.23 3.13
N ASN A 294 22.75 8.58 4.01
CA ASN A 294 23.81 9.54 3.70
C ASN A 294 24.80 8.95 2.69
N TYR A 295 25.14 7.67 2.83
CA TYR A 295 25.97 6.97 1.86
C TYR A 295 25.35 7.01 0.46
N HIS A 296 24.08 6.62 0.35
CA HIS A 296 23.37 6.59 -0.93
C HIS A 296 23.12 7.99 -1.49
N PHE A 297 23.02 9.04 -0.67
CA PHE A 297 22.80 10.40 -1.18
C PHE A 297 24.09 11.16 -1.50
N TYR A 298 25.10 11.11 -0.63
CA TYR A 298 26.29 11.97 -0.77
C TYR A 298 27.51 11.24 -1.34
N GLU A 299 27.64 9.93 -1.12
CA GLU A 299 28.85 9.19 -1.47
C GLU A 299 28.69 8.38 -2.76
N ASN A 300 27.70 7.48 -2.83
CA ASN A 300 27.53 6.52 -3.93
C ASN A 300 26.07 6.45 -4.41
N LYS A 301 25.61 7.49 -5.12
CA LYS A 301 24.23 7.64 -5.62
C LYS A 301 23.73 6.53 -6.54
N ASN A 302 24.64 5.76 -7.11
CA ASN A 302 24.37 4.77 -8.14
C ASN A 302 24.57 3.32 -7.66
N ASP A 303 24.79 3.10 -6.37
CA ASP A 303 25.00 1.76 -5.82
C ASP A 303 23.67 1.02 -5.62
N TYR A 304 23.62 -0.23 -6.09
CA TYR A 304 22.47 -1.11 -5.99
C TYR A 304 22.85 -2.38 -5.22
N GLU A 305 21.97 -2.88 -4.35
CA GLU A 305 22.11 -4.28 -3.93
C GLU A 305 21.61 -5.17 -5.06
N THR A 306 22.35 -6.23 -5.36
CA THR A 306 22.01 -7.18 -6.43
C THR A 306 22.03 -8.60 -5.89
N ALA A 307 20.87 -9.26 -5.90
CA ALA A 307 20.78 -10.70 -5.75
C ALA A 307 20.70 -11.35 -7.14
N SER A 308 21.75 -12.06 -7.56
CA SER A 308 21.77 -12.84 -8.79
C SER A 308 21.49 -14.29 -8.44
N PHE A 309 20.45 -14.89 -9.01
CA PHE A 309 20.04 -16.23 -8.61
C PHE A 309 19.41 -17.03 -9.75
N GLY A 310 19.44 -18.35 -9.58
CA GLY A 310 18.74 -19.32 -10.39
C GLY A 310 17.66 -20.05 -9.59
N ILE A 311 16.58 -20.46 -10.26
CA ILE A 311 15.52 -21.30 -9.70
C ILE A 311 15.20 -22.45 -10.65
N GLU A 312 15.23 -23.67 -10.12
CA GLU A 312 14.91 -24.91 -10.83
C GLU A 312 13.59 -25.49 -10.31
N ASN A 313 12.58 -25.54 -11.18
CA ASN A 313 11.28 -26.11 -10.85
C ASN A 313 11.27 -27.64 -11.00
N ASN A 314 10.43 -28.31 -10.22
CA ASN A 314 10.18 -29.74 -10.33
C ASN A 314 9.12 -30.07 -11.39
N ASN A 315 8.56 -31.28 -11.36
CA ASN A 315 7.63 -31.78 -12.38
C ASN A 315 6.17 -31.28 -12.24
N ILE A 316 5.94 -30.18 -11.51
CA ILE A 316 4.62 -29.58 -11.29
C ILE A 316 4.69 -28.09 -11.69
N ASP A 317 3.66 -27.57 -12.34
CA ASP A 317 3.54 -26.12 -12.59
C ASP A 317 3.38 -25.38 -11.25
N ARG A 318 4.12 -24.28 -11.05
CA ARG A 318 4.13 -23.57 -9.76
C ARG A 318 3.97 -22.08 -9.92
N LYS A 319 3.32 -21.50 -8.92
CA LYS A 319 3.52 -20.10 -8.56
C LYS A 319 4.35 -20.08 -7.29
N VAL A 320 5.41 -19.28 -7.28
CA VAL A 320 6.24 -19.07 -6.08
C VAL A 320 6.37 -17.58 -5.82
N TYR A 321 6.53 -17.22 -4.56
CA TYR A 321 6.87 -15.87 -4.14
C TYR A 321 8.33 -15.82 -3.76
N VAL A 322 9.06 -14.83 -4.26
CA VAL A 322 10.44 -14.56 -3.89
C VAL A 322 10.47 -13.27 -3.09
N LEU A 323 11.10 -13.35 -1.91
CA LEU A 323 11.38 -12.23 -1.04
C LEU A 323 12.89 -11.96 -1.08
N HIS A 324 13.28 -10.75 -1.45
CA HIS A 324 14.67 -10.29 -1.38
C HIS A 324 14.78 -9.30 -0.22
N GLU A 325 15.61 -9.61 0.77
CA GLU A 325 15.80 -8.79 1.96
C GLU A 325 17.25 -8.31 2.15
N THR A 326 17.38 -7.12 2.72
CA THR A 326 18.66 -6.58 3.16
C THR A 326 18.98 -7.07 4.56
N ARG A 327 20.16 -7.67 4.75
CA ARG A 327 20.60 -8.22 6.05
C ARG A 327 21.33 -7.21 6.93
N LYS A 328 22.16 -6.34 6.34
CA LYS A 328 22.96 -5.33 7.05
C LYS A 328 22.51 -3.95 6.62
N GLN A 329 22.37 -3.01 7.55
CA GLN A 329 21.94 -1.63 7.26
C GLN A 329 20.60 -1.60 6.50
N ALA A 330 19.63 -2.39 6.97
CA ALA A 330 18.27 -2.38 6.46
C ALA A 330 17.55 -1.08 6.83
N GLY A 331 16.40 -0.84 6.20
CA GLY A 331 15.47 0.25 6.48
C GLY A 331 15.47 1.37 5.44
N SER A 332 16.42 1.37 4.51
CA SER A 332 16.57 2.43 3.51
C SER A 332 16.23 2.04 2.07
N VAL A 333 15.73 0.82 1.80
CA VAL A 333 15.38 0.45 0.42
C VAL A 333 14.29 1.38 -0.09
N GLU A 334 14.49 1.96 -1.27
CA GLU A 334 13.51 2.84 -1.87
C GLU A 334 12.76 2.11 -2.97
N CYS A 335 13.42 1.38 -3.87
CA CYS A 335 12.70 0.70 -4.95
C CYS A 335 13.26 -0.71 -5.24
N GLY A 336 12.50 -1.50 -6.00
CA GLY A 336 12.87 -2.83 -6.44
C GLY A 336 12.69 -3.01 -7.96
N VAL A 337 13.64 -3.68 -8.60
CA VAL A 337 13.59 -4.02 -10.04
C VAL A 337 14.05 -5.45 -10.26
N LEU A 338 13.41 -6.14 -11.22
CA LEU A 338 13.87 -7.44 -11.72
C LEU A 338 14.47 -7.31 -13.10
N LEU A 339 15.59 -8.01 -13.32
CA LEU A 339 16.23 -8.15 -14.61
C LEU A 339 16.28 -9.62 -15.03
N ASP A 340 16.17 -9.90 -16.33
CA ASP A 340 16.51 -11.21 -16.88
C ASP A 340 18.03 -11.48 -16.84
N GLU A 341 18.46 -12.68 -17.21
CA GLU A 341 19.89 -13.07 -17.24
C GLU A 341 20.75 -12.15 -18.14
N GLN A 342 20.14 -11.44 -19.10
CA GLN A 342 20.83 -10.53 -20.00
C GLN A 342 20.83 -9.07 -19.50
N GLY A 343 20.27 -8.82 -18.31
CA GLY A 343 20.19 -7.51 -17.68
C GLY A 343 19.05 -6.63 -18.19
N TYR A 344 18.08 -7.16 -18.95
CA TYR A 344 16.91 -6.38 -19.36
C TYR A 344 15.84 -6.39 -18.28
N LYS A 345 15.21 -5.23 -18.07
CA LYS A 345 14.18 -5.05 -17.07
C LYS A 345 12.93 -5.88 -17.40
N LEU A 346 12.55 -6.75 -16.47
CA LEU A 346 11.31 -7.50 -16.57
C LEU A 346 10.12 -6.60 -16.20
N PRO A 347 9.01 -6.65 -16.96
CA PRO A 347 7.78 -5.89 -16.66
C PRO A 347 6.97 -6.51 -15.51
N VAL A 348 7.64 -7.00 -14.47
CA VAL A 348 7.02 -7.55 -13.27
C VAL A 348 6.96 -6.44 -12.21
N THR A 349 5.76 -6.16 -11.71
CA THR A 349 5.62 -5.23 -10.58
C THR A 349 6.33 -5.85 -9.36
N VAL A 350 7.11 -5.04 -8.65
CA VAL A 350 7.80 -5.45 -7.42
C VAL A 350 7.13 -4.73 -6.26
N GLN A 351 6.72 -5.47 -5.25
CA GLN A 351 6.26 -4.90 -3.98
C GLN A 351 7.49 -4.49 -3.17
N ILE A 352 7.45 -3.31 -2.54
CA ILE A 352 8.51 -2.80 -1.68
C ILE A 352 7.95 -2.59 -0.28
N SER A 353 8.65 -3.06 0.74
CA SER A 353 8.27 -2.89 2.13
C SER A 353 9.51 -2.60 2.98
N LYS A 354 9.43 -1.57 3.83
CA LYS A 354 10.55 -1.14 4.68
C LYS A 354 10.12 -0.64 6.06
N ASN A 355 11.08 -0.50 6.96
CA ASN A 355 10.97 0.13 8.27
C ASN A 355 12.31 0.82 8.57
N PHE A 356 12.31 2.09 8.96
CA PHE A 356 13.53 2.89 9.16
C PHE A 356 14.39 2.48 10.35
N SER A 357 13.83 1.77 11.33
CA SER A 357 14.24 1.66 12.74
C SER A 357 14.28 3.02 13.45
N CYS A 358 14.12 3.02 14.77
CA CYS A 358 14.29 4.14 15.73
C CYS A 358 13.01 4.80 16.26
N GLU A 359 11.83 4.48 15.73
CA GLU A 359 10.58 5.07 16.21
C GLU A 359 10.00 4.28 17.41
N VAL A 360 10.37 3.00 17.57
CA VAL A 360 9.97 2.12 18.69
C VAL A 360 8.44 2.08 18.86
N GLU A 361 7.78 1.97 17.73
CA GLU A 361 6.34 2.21 17.58
C GLU A 361 5.44 1.16 18.23
N GLU A 362 5.96 -0.06 18.34
CA GLU A 362 5.26 -1.18 18.97
C GLU A 362 6.15 -1.69 20.11
N PRO A 363 6.37 -0.92 21.18
CA PRO A 363 7.42 -1.20 22.16
C PRO A 363 7.20 -2.51 22.91
N PHE A 364 5.94 -2.97 23.01
CA PHE A 364 5.63 -4.28 23.59
C PHE A 364 5.96 -5.43 22.62
N TYR A 365 5.58 -5.33 21.35
CA TYR A 365 5.68 -6.42 20.38
C TYR A 365 7.03 -6.45 19.66
N ASN A 366 7.55 -5.27 19.31
CA ASN A 366 8.82 -5.03 18.64
C ASN A 366 9.66 -3.98 19.42
N PRO A 367 10.12 -4.30 20.64
CA PRO A 367 10.88 -3.36 21.50
C PRO A 367 12.18 -2.85 20.89
N LYS A 368 12.74 -3.58 19.92
CA LYS A 368 13.99 -3.22 19.25
C LYS A 368 13.78 -2.39 17.99
N ASP A 369 12.54 -2.28 17.53
CA ASP A 369 12.18 -1.68 16.25
C ASP A 369 13.11 -2.14 15.12
N THR A 370 13.16 -3.47 14.92
CA THR A 370 14.15 -4.05 14.01
C THR A 370 13.87 -3.61 12.57
N PRO A 371 14.82 -2.92 11.90
CA PRO A 371 14.60 -2.44 10.55
C PRO A 371 14.51 -3.61 9.57
N PHE A 372 13.73 -3.40 8.52
CA PHE A 372 13.70 -4.29 7.37
C PHE A 372 13.68 -3.50 6.08
N SER A 373 14.24 -4.11 5.04
CA SER A 373 14.22 -3.63 3.66
C SER A 373 13.93 -4.86 2.81
N GLU A 374 12.75 -4.92 2.22
CA GLU A 374 12.27 -6.12 1.55
C GLU A 374 11.59 -5.78 0.22
N THR A 375 11.82 -6.64 -0.77
CA THR A 375 11.05 -6.65 -2.01
C THR A 375 10.43 -8.03 -2.25
N ILE A 376 9.19 -8.04 -2.76
CA ILE A 376 8.43 -9.28 -2.98
C ILE A 376 7.83 -9.30 -4.38
N PHE A 377 7.95 -10.43 -5.07
CA PHE A 377 7.39 -10.63 -6.41
C PHE A 377 7.04 -12.10 -6.67
N PRO A 378 6.01 -12.37 -7.50
CA PRO A 378 5.67 -13.72 -7.91
C PRO A 378 6.50 -14.18 -9.13
N LEU A 379 6.75 -15.48 -9.23
CA LEU A 379 7.22 -16.16 -10.43
C LEU A 379 6.28 -17.33 -10.76
N TYR A 380 5.94 -17.47 -12.05
CA TYR A 380 5.09 -18.55 -12.57
C TYR A 380 5.94 -19.51 -13.39
N LEU A 381 6.28 -20.66 -12.80
CA LEU A 381 7.21 -21.64 -13.35
C LEU A 381 6.46 -22.83 -13.95
N LYS A 382 6.85 -23.23 -15.17
CA LYS A 382 6.39 -24.50 -15.77
C LYS A 382 7.13 -25.69 -15.19
N ALA A 383 6.51 -26.87 -15.24
CA ALA A 383 7.15 -28.12 -14.87
C ALA A 383 8.52 -28.28 -15.58
N GLY A 384 9.57 -28.50 -14.80
CA GLY A 384 10.96 -28.65 -15.26
C GLY A 384 11.63 -27.37 -15.74
N GLU A 385 10.99 -26.21 -15.58
CA GLU A 385 11.57 -24.93 -16.00
C GLU A 385 12.72 -24.50 -15.09
N ASN A 386 13.78 -23.95 -15.69
CA ASN A 386 14.88 -23.30 -14.98
C ASN A 386 14.96 -21.83 -15.42
N ARG A 387 15.13 -20.91 -14.48
CA ARG A 387 15.30 -19.48 -14.75
C ARG A 387 16.49 -18.91 -14.00
N LYS A 388 17.10 -17.90 -14.61
CA LYS A 388 18.10 -17.04 -13.98
C LYS A 388 17.68 -15.59 -14.13
N LEU A 389 17.86 -14.82 -13.07
CA LEU A 389 17.44 -13.43 -13.00
C LEU A 389 18.23 -12.68 -11.91
N HIS A 390 18.09 -11.36 -11.93
CA HIS A 390 18.63 -10.46 -10.92
C HIS A 390 17.48 -9.73 -10.22
N SER A 391 17.51 -9.68 -8.90
CA SER A 391 16.66 -8.79 -8.10
C SER A 391 17.52 -7.66 -7.54
N LEU A 392 17.09 -6.43 -7.76
CA LEU A 392 17.79 -5.22 -7.35
C LEU A 392 17.04 -4.51 -6.24
N HIS A 393 17.75 -4.04 -5.21
CA HIS A 393 17.30 -2.95 -4.35
C HIS A 393 17.94 -1.65 -4.79
N LEU A 394 17.13 -0.62 -4.96
CA LEU A 394 17.52 0.72 -5.41
C LEU A 394 17.30 1.74 -4.29
N TYR A 395 18.12 2.79 -4.31
CA TYR A 395 18.14 3.81 -3.25
C TYR A 395 17.99 5.22 -3.83
N GLN A 396 19.07 5.80 -4.37
CA GLN A 396 19.06 7.20 -4.80
C GLN A 396 18.75 7.38 -6.28
N ASN A 397 19.54 6.79 -7.18
CA ASN A 397 19.34 6.93 -8.62
C ASN A 397 18.86 5.64 -9.28
N TRP A 398 18.18 5.79 -10.40
CA TRP A 398 17.99 4.72 -11.38
C TRP A 398 18.53 5.20 -12.72
N GLY A 399 19.65 4.62 -13.18
CA GLY A 399 20.39 5.19 -14.30
C GLY A 399 21.02 6.54 -13.94
N ALA A 400 20.81 7.54 -14.79
CA ALA A 400 21.40 8.88 -14.69
C ALA A 400 20.55 9.91 -13.93
N HIS A 401 19.43 9.50 -13.34
CA HIS A 401 18.50 10.39 -12.63
C HIS A 401 18.06 9.83 -11.28
N PRO A 402 17.58 10.67 -10.34
CA PRO A 402 16.94 10.19 -9.12
C PRO A 402 15.75 9.28 -9.45
N LEU A 403 15.57 8.22 -8.67
CA LEU A 403 14.38 7.39 -8.81
C LEU A 403 13.14 8.08 -8.23
N LYS A 404 11.96 7.64 -8.65
CA LYS A 404 10.69 7.93 -7.98
C LYS A 404 9.96 6.63 -7.76
N GLN A 405 9.50 6.39 -6.54
CA GLN A 405 8.98 5.08 -6.14
C GLN A 405 7.80 5.18 -5.19
N PHE A 406 7.20 4.02 -4.96
CA PHE A 406 6.20 3.78 -3.93
C PHE A 406 6.55 2.54 -3.09
N SER A 407 6.55 2.67 -1.76
CA SER A 407 6.83 1.61 -0.80
C SER A 407 5.84 1.62 0.37
N SER A 408 5.57 0.45 0.93
CA SER A 408 4.90 0.35 2.22
C SER A 408 5.93 0.55 3.32
N LEU A 409 5.60 1.42 4.27
CA LEU A 409 6.43 1.69 5.43
C LEU A 409 5.73 1.12 6.67
N GLY A 410 6.37 0.13 7.30
CA GLY A 410 5.91 -0.45 8.55
C GLY A 410 6.23 0.50 9.70
N ALA A 411 5.20 1.16 10.22
CA ALA A 411 5.26 2.01 11.41
C ALA A 411 4.17 1.59 12.42
N TRP A 412 3.88 2.44 13.42
CA TRP A 412 2.74 2.27 14.35
C TRP A 412 1.36 2.28 13.66
N MET A 413 1.32 2.69 12.40
CA MET A 413 0.20 2.51 11.48
C MET A 413 0.73 2.28 10.06
N ASP A 414 -0.15 1.88 9.16
CA ASP A 414 0.20 1.66 7.76
C ASP A 414 0.46 2.98 7.02
N TYR A 415 1.62 3.08 6.38
CA TYR A 415 2.00 4.21 5.54
C TYR A 415 2.35 3.75 4.12
N PHE A 416 1.94 4.61 3.20
CA PHE A 416 2.31 4.58 1.80
C PHE A 416 3.32 5.68 1.55
N HIS A 417 4.59 5.30 1.44
CA HIS A 417 5.73 6.19 1.36
C HIS A 417 6.20 6.36 -0.09
N MET A 418 6.16 7.60 -0.58
CA MET A 418 6.78 8.02 -1.83
C MET A 418 8.04 8.82 -1.57
N SER A 419 9.07 8.59 -2.38
CA SER A 419 10.36 9.28 -2.28
C SER A 419 10.95 9.59 -3.65
N THR A 420 11.74 10.66 -3.71
CA THR A 420 12.63 10.96 -4.82
C THR A 420 14.06 10.59 -4.39
N GLY A 421 14.58 9.49 -4.92
CA GLY A 421 15.76 8.85 -4.34
C GLY A 421 15.50 8.46 -2.88
N VAL A 422 16.47 8.71 -2.01
CA VAL A 422 16.34 8.47 -0.57
C VAL A 422 15.64 9.58 0.22
N THR A 423 15.22 10.65 -0.45
CA THR A 423 14.51 11.77 0.17
C THR A 423 13.00 11.52 0.13
N GLU A 424 12.39 11.44 1.31
CA GLU A 424 10.94 11.29 1.47
C GLU A 424 10.23 12.48 0.85
N THR A 425 9.09 12.23 0.21
CA THR A 425 8.28 13.26 -0.44
C THR A 425 6.87 13.32 0.12
N THR A 426 6.14 12.20 0.04
CA THR A 426 4.74 12.13 0.46
C THR A 426 4.48 10.80 1.19
N CYS A 427 3.93 10.89 2.40
CA CYS A 427 3.43 9.73 3.14
C CYS A 427 1.91 9.79 3.24
N TYR A 428 1.25 8.87 2.55
CA TYR A 428 -0.19 8.67 2.63
C TYR A 428 -0.53 7.74 3.78
N VAL A 429 -1.59 8.10 4.49
CA VAL A 429 -2.17 7.26 5.54
C VAL A 429 -3.56 6.84 5.10
N PRO A 430 -3.74 5.59 4.65
CA PRO A 430 -5.04 5.10 4.22
C PRO A 430 -6.00 4.95 5.40
N PHE A 431 -5.50 4.63 6.61
CA PHE A 431 -6.30 4.55 7.83
C PHE A 431 -6.17 5.85 8.66
N LEU A 432 -7.17 6.15 9.49
CA LEU A 432 -7.19 7.38 10.31
C LEU A 432 -5.87 7.58 11.10
N PHE A 433 -5.11 8.62 10.75
CA PHE A 433 -3.80 8.94 11.35
C PHE A 433 -3.93 9.21 12.86
N ALA A 434 -3.24 8.48 13.72
CA ALA A 434 -3.17 8.75 15.17
C ALA A 434 -4.51 8.81 15.92
N GLY A 435 -5.59 8.22 15.37
CA GLY A 435 -6.94 8.42 15.89
C GLY A 435 -7.55 9.80 15.56
N LEU A 436 -6.85 10.62 14.77
CA LEU A 436 -7.33 11.89 14.22
C LEU A 436 -8.19 11.63 12.98
N PRO A 437 -9.45 12.08 12.97
CA PRO A 437 -10.32 11.84 11.84
C PRO A 437 -9.96 12.70 10.63
N GLY A 438 -9.81 12.04 9.48
CA GLY A 438 -9.73 12.64 8.16
C GLY A 438 -8.34 12.86 7.59
N VAL A 439 -7.25 12.85 8.37
CA VAL A 439 -5.90 13.08 7.82
C VAL A 439 -5.48 11.92 6.91
N THR A 440 -5.14 12.24 5.66
CA THR A 440 -4.77 11.29 4.59
C THR A 440 -3.33 11.45 4.14
N ILE A 441 -2.71 12.62 4.35
CA ILE A 441 -1.28 12.86 4.13
C ILE A 441 -0.66 13.30 5.45
N ALA A 442 0.26 12.51 5.96
CA ALA A 442 0.90 12.68 7.27
C ALA A 442 2.35 13.17 7.21
N ASP A 443 3.04 12.94 6.08
CA ASP A 443 4.25 13.66 5.73
C ASP A 443 4.13 14.22 4.31
N PHE A 444 4.55 15.48 4.16
CA PHE A 444 4.56 16.17 2.89
C PHE A 444 5.70 17.19 2.88
N ARG A 445 6.74 16.92 2.10
CA ARG A 445 8.04 17.58 2.26
C ARG A 445 8.32 18.58 1.11
N PRO A 446 8.64 19.85 1.42
CA PRO A 446 9.05 20.84 0.42
C PRO A 446 10.51 20.62 -0.01
N MET A 447 10.72 20.23 -1.27
CA MET A 447 12.06 19.91 -1.80
C MET A 447 13.02 21.11 -1.84
N SER A 448 12.49 22.34 -1.87
CA SER A 448 13.30 23.56 -1.83
C SER A 448 13.67 24.03 -0.41
N GLN A 449 13.23 23.32 0.63
CA GLN A 449 13.60 23.63 2.01
C GLN A 449 15.06 23.24 2.29
N ILE A 450 15.62 23.79 3.37
CA ILE A 450 16.89 23.33 3.94
C ILE A 450 16.76 21.84 4.30
N MET A 451 17.73 21.06 3.86
CA MET A 451 17.88 19.64 4.20
C MET A 451 18.47 19.51 5.61
N TRP A 452 18.06 18.47 6.35
CA TRP A 452 18.58 18.18 7.69
C TRP A 452 20.07 17.81 7.63
N ASP A 453 20.80 18.13 8.70
CA ASP A 453 22.22 17.78 8.82
C ASP A 453 22.44 16.28 9.08
N SER A 454 21.44 15.57 9.62
CA SER A 454 21.54 14.17 10.04
C SER A 454 21.24 13.16 8.92
N GLN A 455 20.34 13.49 8.00
CA GLN A 455 19.85 12.63 6.93
C GLN A 455 19.38 13.51 5.76
N PRO A 456 19.44 13.03 4.50
CA PRO A 456 18.96 13.78 3.32
C PRO A 456 17.43 13.92 3.25
N GLN A 457 16.85 14.62 4.23
CA GLN A 457 15.42 14.84 4.42
C GLN A 457 15.12 16.33 4.67
N HIS A 458 13.89 16.76 4.42
CA HIS A 458 13.39 18.12 4.69
C HIS A 458 12.32 18.09 5.80
N ASP A 459 11.97 19.19 6.46
CA ASP A 459 10.83 19.13 7.39
C ASP A 459 9.52 18.82 6.65
N ASN A 460 8.62 18.09 7.30
CA ASN A 460 7.30 17.84 6.75
C ASN A 460 6.32 18.94 7.17
N ILE A 461 5.35 19.24 6.30
CA ILE A 461 4.32 20.28 6.51
C ILE A 461 2.89 19.75 6.29
N ALA A 462 2.69 18.49 6.63
CA ALA A 462 1.48 17.72 6.32
C ALA A 462 0.23 18.19 7.09
N GLY A 463 -0.88 17.49 6.86
CA GLY A 463 -2.20 17.80 7.44
C GLY A 463 -3.33 17.80 6.42
N HIS A 464 -3.13 17.16 5.27
CA HIS A 464 -4.12 17.12 4.21
C HIS A 464 -5.19 16.07 4.51
N SER A 465 -6.43 16.43 4.21
CA SER A 465 -7.57 15.52 4.23
C SER A 465 -8.46 15.81 3.04
N PHE A 466 -9.08 14.78 2.51
CA PHE A 466 -10.02 14.91 1.39
C PHE A 466 -11.45 15.07 1.92
N LEU A 467 -12.43 14.62 1.14
CA LEU A 467 -13.85 14.88 1.38
C LEU A 467 -14.26 14.71 2.85
N ARG A 468 -14.87 15.76 3.40
CA ARG A 468 -15.66 15.71 4.63
C ARG A 468 -16.80 16.70 4.55
N TYR A 469 -17.90 16.40 5.24
CA TYR A 469 -19.04 17.31 5.30
C TYR A 469 -19.75 17.29 6.66
N LEU A 470 -20.37 18.42 7.00
CA LEU A 470 -21.18 18.62 8.20
C LEU A 470 -22.65 18.58 7.81
N ASP A 471 -23.39 17.62 8.35
CA ASP A 471 -24.81 17.46 8.07
C ASP A 471 -25.69 18.45 8.88
N ALA A 472 -27.00 18.44 8.59
CA ALA A 472 -28.01 19.24 9.28
C ALA A 472 -28.16 18.90 10.78
N GLU A 473 -27.69 17.74 11.21
CA GLU A 473 -27.68 17.27 12.60
C GLU A 473 -26.39 17.67 13.34
N ASN A 474 -25.53 18.47 12.69
CA ASN A 474 -24.26 18.96 13.20
C ASN A 474 -23.26 17.82 13.49
N LYS A 475 -23.31 16.76 12.69
CA LYS A 475 -22.36 15.64 12.67
C LYS A 475 -21.41 15.76 11.48
N TRP A 476 -20.10 15.67 11.76
CA TRP A 476 -19.09 15.54 10.71
C TRP A 476 -19.04 14.11 10.18
N HIS A 477 -19.08 13.98 8.88
CA HIS A 477 -18.85 12.74 8.15
C HIS A 477 -17.50 12.77 7.46
N PHE A 478 -16.77 11.68 7.59
CA PHE A 478 -15.44 11.50 7.00
C PHE A 478 -15.46 10.32 6.02
N ILE A 479 -14.43 10.24 5.18
CA ILE A 479 -14.22 9.11 4.28
C ILE A 479 -13.47 7.98 4.98
N GLU A 480 -13.94 6.75 4.78
CA GLU A 480 -13.38 5.51 5.27
C GLU A 480 -12.78 4.71 4.12
N TYR A 481 -11.59 4.20 4.34
CA TYR A 481 -10.80 3.54 3.32
C TYR A 481 -11.38 2.19 2.89
N THR A 482 -11.41 1.94 1.58
CA THR A 482 -11.96 0.72 0.98
C THR A 482 -10.93 -0.08 0.17
N GLY A 483 -9.85 0.52 -0.31
CA GLY A 483 -8.81 -0.24 -1.02
C GLY A 483 -7.84 0.63 -1.81
N THR A 484 -6.73 0.02 -2.21
CA THR A 484 -5.70 0.64 -3.03
C THR A 484 -5.51 -0.13 -4.34
N THR A 485 -5.31 0.61 -5.42
CA THR A 485 -4.87 0.05 -6.71
C THR A 485 -3.45 0.52 -7.00
N PHE A 486 -2.49 -0.41 -7.07
CA PHE A 486 -1.10 -0.13 -7.40
C PHE A 486 -0.89 -0.19 -8.93
N ARG A 487 -0.84 0.94 -9.65
CA ARG A 487 -0.57 0.92 -11.10
C ARG A 487 0.91 0.82 -11.38
N SER A 488 1.71 1.58 -10.63
CA SER A 488 3.16 1.55 -10.71
C SER A 488 3.80 1.77 -9.35
N THR A 489 4.68 0.86 -8.98
CA THR A 489 5.63 0.98 -7.85
C THR A 489 7.06 1.28 -8.31
N GLY A 490 7.24 1.44 -9.63
CA GLY A 490 8.54 1.39 -10.29
C GLY A 490 9.32 2.72 -10.28
N PRO A 491 10.63 2.66 -10.61
CA PRO A 491 11.63 3.67 -10.24
C PRO A 491 11.60 4.98 -11.04
N ASN A 492 10.71 5.13 -12.02
CA ASN A 492 10.59 6.38 -12.79
C ASN A 492 9.27 7.09 -12.51
N TRP A 493 8.26 6.36 -12.03
CA TRP A 493 6.88 6.84 -11.96
C TRP A 493 6.12 6.04 -10.91
N ALA A 494 5.68 6.71 -9.86
CA ALA A 494 4.76 6.14 -8.87
C ALA A 494 3.33 6.49 -9.28
N ASP A 495 2.43 5.52 -9.35
CA ASP A 495 1.01 5.72 -9.67
C ASP A 495 0.12 4.75 -8.91
N MET A 496 -0.81 5.30 -8.12
CA MET A 496 -1.75 4.54 -7.31
C MET A 496 -3.12 5.19 -7.23
N SER A 497 -4.13 4.42 -6.88
CA SER A 497 -5.44 4.93 -6.43
C SER A 497 -5.71 4.52 -5.01
N MET A 498 -6.38 5.39 -4.27
CA MET A 498 -7.02 5.06 -3.01
C MET A 498 -8.52 5.31 -3.14
N SER A 499 -9.33 4.33 -2.75
CA SER A 499 -10.78 4.41 -2.80
C SER A 499 -11.37 4.47 -1.40
N TYR A 500 -12.43 5.25 -1.24
CA TYR A 500 -13.11 5.47 0.04
C TYR A 500 -14.63 5.53 -0.10
N LEU A 501 -15.32 5.33 1.01
CA LEU A 501 -16.75 5.57 1.20
C LEU A 501 -16.95 6.43 2.44
N SER A 502 -17.85 7.40 2.43
CA SER A 502 -18.19 8.15 3.65
C SER A 502 -18.75 7.23 4.74
N ASP A 503 -18.55 7.58 6.01
CA ASP A 503 -18.97 6.76 7.16
C ASP A 503 -20.51 6.53 7.24
N ASP A 504 -21.29 7.32 6.52
CA ASP A 504 -22.75 7.19 6.35
C ASP A 504 -23.16 6.50 5.04
N GLY A 505 -22.20 6.12 4.20
CA GLY A 505 -22.40 5.45 2.92
C GLY A 505 -22.91 6.35 1.78
N ARG A 506 -23.00 7.67 1.97
CA ARG A 506 -23.64 8.60 1.01
C ARG A 506 -22.71 9.18 -0.05
N ALA A 507 -21.39 9.07 0.10
CA ALA A 507 -20.43 9.57 -0.87
C ALA A 507 -19.31 8.55 -1.11
N LYS A 508 -19.05 8.22 -2.37
CA LYS A 508 -17.89 7.44 -2.79
C LYS A 508 -16.80 8.39 -3.27
N VAL A 509 -15.56 8.14 -2.85
CA VAL A 509 -14.41 8.96 -3.23
C VAL A 509 -13.33 8.08 -3.84
N ASN A 510 -12.76 8.52 -4.96
CA ASN A 510 -11.57 7.93 -5.53
C ASN A 510 -10.49 9.00 -5.70
N ILE A 511 -9.27 8.66 -5.30
CA ILE A 511 -8.12 9.56 -5.32
C ILE A 511 -7.03 8.85 -6.12
N ASP A 512 -6.83 9.26 -7.35
CA ASP A 512 -5.72 8.79 -8.16
C ASP A 512 -4.54 9.74 -7.99
N VAL A 513 -3.36 9.19 -7.73
CA VAL A 513 -2.17 9.96 -7.43
C VAL A 513 -1.04 9.44 -8.28
N PHE A 514 -0.29 10.35 -8.91
CA PHE A 514 1.02 10.01 -9.43
C PHE A 514 2.07 11.07 -9.14
N GLU A 515 3.32 10.63 -9.12
CA GLU A 515 4.49 11.49 -8.96
C GLU A 515 5.63 11.03 -9.90
N ALA A 516 6.50 11.98 -10.26
CA ALA A 516 7.76 11.77 -10.96
C ALA A 516 8.92 12.35 -10.12
N PRO A 517 10.20 12.02 -10.39
CA PRO A 517 11.31 12.67 -9.70
C PRO A 517 11.28 14.17 -9.96
N GLN A 518 11.47 14.99 -8.93
CA GLN A 518 11.50 16.44 -9.04
C GLN A 518 12.63 17.01 -8.21
N ALA A 519 13.33 18.00 -8.76
CA ALA A 519 14.50 18.61 -8.14
C ALA A 519 14.24 20.04 -7.63
N ASP A 520 13.19 20.71 -8.09
CA ASP A 520 12.85 22.07 -7.69
C ASP A 520 11.84 22.11 -6.53
N GLU A 521 10.64 21.57 -6.74
CA GLU A 521 9.55 21.53 -5.78
C GLU A 521 8.75 20.24 -5.96
N LEU A 522 8.24 19.70 -4.86
CA LEU A 522 7.36 18.55 -4.90
C LEU A 522 6.01 18.94 -5.49
N ARG A 523 5.53 18.15 -6.46
CA ARG A 523 4.21 18.25 -7.05
C ARG A 523 3.59 16.87 -7.02
N ASN A 524 2.58 16.75 -6.18
CA ASN A 524 1.75 15.57 -6.14
C ASN A 524 0.53 15.80 -7.04
N PHE A 525 0.45 15.04 -8.14
CA PHE A 525 -0.63 15.16 -9.11
C PHE A 525 -1.80 14.26 -8.69
N VAL A 526 -2.93 14.87 -8.38
CA VAL A 526 -4.11 14.17 -7.83
C VAL A 526 -5.30 14.32 -8.76
N HIS A 527 -5.99 13.23 -9.04
CA HIS A 527 -7.34 13.24 -9.57
C HIS A 527 -8.31 12.81 -8.47
N LEU A 528 -9.21 13.72 -8.08
CA LEU A 528 -10.23 13.51 -7.06
C LEU A 528 -11.60 13.37 -7.73
N ARG A 529 -12.20 12.19 -7.60
CA ARG A 529 -13.58 11.91 -7.99
C ARG A 529 -14.44 11.73 -6.74
N VAL A 530 -15.56 12.45 -6.66
CA VAL A 530 -16.61 12.27 -5.65
C VAL A 530 -17.92 11.97 -6.35
N ASP A 531 -18.50 10.81 -6.04
CA ASP A 531 -19.85 10.42 -6.48
C ASP A 531 -20.80 10.44 -5.27
N PHE A 532 -21.83 11.28 -5.33
CA PHE A 532 -22.85 11.33 -4.27
C PHE A 532 -23.92 10.27 -4.54
N LEU A 533 -24.00 9.29 -3.66
CA LEU A 533 -24.84 8.10 -3.76
C LEU A 533 -26.24 8.29 -3.18
N ASP A 534 -26.37 9.24 -2.24
CA ASP A 534 -27.62 9.58 -1.57
C ASP A 534 -27.68 11.07 -1.25
N THR A 535 -28.84 11.55 -0.80
CA THR A 535 -29.05 12.94 -0.42
C THR A 535 -28.25 13.30 0.84
N ILE A 536 -27.51 14.40 0.76
CA ILE A 536 -26.82 15.03 1.89
C ILE A 536 -27.46 16.40 2.09
N ALA A 537 -27.92 16.67 3.31
CA ALA A 537 -28.37 17.98 3.74
C ALA A 537 -27.28 18.62 4.59
N PRO A 538 -26.43 19.49 4.04
CA PRO A 538 -25.42 20.18 4.83
C PRO A 538 -26.05 21.10 5.86
N LYS A 539 -25.33 21.36 6.95
CA LYS A 539 -25.77 22.28 8.00
C LYS A 539 -26.24 23.62 7.42
N ASP A 540 -27.38 24.10 7.92
CA ASP A 540 -28.02 25.37 7.53
C ASP A 540 -28.30 25.49 6.01
N GLY A 541 -28.20 24.39 5.25
CA GLY A 541 -28.28 24.40 3.79
C GLY A 541 -27.12 25.14 3.12
N ASN A 542 -25.98 25.30 3.80
CA ASN A 542 -24.82 26.01 3.27
C ASN A 542 -23.72 25.03 2.85
N ILE A 543 -23.68 24.70 1.55
CA ILE A 543 -22.69 23.78 1.00
C ILE A 543 -21.26 24.32 1.16
N ALA A 544 -21.02 25.59 0.84
CA ALA A 544 -19.67 26.13 0.74
C ALA A 544 -18.94 26.22 2.10
N GLU A 545 -19.69 26.31 3.21
CA GLU A 545 -19.11 26.29 4.56
C GLU A 545 -18.98 24.88 5.14
N ASN A 546 -19.84 23.95 4.70
CA ASN A 546 -20.01 22.65 5.34
C ASN A 546 -19.52 21.47 4.52
N VAL A 547 -19.13 21.65 3.25
CA VAL A 547 -18.56 20.61 2.40
C VAL A 547 -17.14 21.00 2.02
N ARG A 548 -16.17 20.14 2.38
CA ARG A 548 -14.73 20.39 2.19
C ARG A 548 -14.18 19.28 1.33
N LEU A 549 -13.66 19.61 0.15
CA LEU A 549 -13.13 18.65 -0.83
C LEU A 549 -11.66 18.33 -0.56
N LEU A 550 -10.94 19.36 -0.11
CA LEU A 550 -9.60 19.30 0.42
C LEU A 550 -9.54 20.23 1.64
N MET A 551 -8.91 19.77 2.73
CA MET A 551 -8.41 20.63 3.80
C MET A 551 -6.90 20.46 3.90
N ILE A 552 -6.21 21.56 4.17
CA ILE A 552 -4.82 21.61 4.60
C ILE A 552 -4.81 22.22 6.01
N ALA A 553 -4.53 21.39 7.01
CA ALA A 553 -4.52 21.78 8.41
C ALA A 553 -3.10 22.07 8.90
N SER A 554 -2.91 23.22 9.56
CA SER A 554 -1.60 23.54 10.16
C SER A 554 -1.34 22.80 11.47
N TRP A 555 -2.37 22.28 12.14
CA TRP A 555 -2.26 21.80 13.52
C TRP A 555 -1.53 20.46 13.64
N VAL A 556 -1.43 19.67 12.56
CA VAL A 556 -0.70 18.39 12.55
C VAL A 556 0.78 18.61 12.83
N GLN A 557 1.38 19.58 12.14
CA GLN A 557 2.77 19.97 12.35
C GLN A 557 2.93 21.22 13.21
N GLY A 558 1.84 21.90 13.58
CA GLY A 558 1.89 23.16 14.33
C GLY A 558 2.41 24.35 13.50
N MET A 559 2.08 24.42 12.22
CA MET A 559 2.48 25.52 11.33
C MET A 559 1.79 26.84 11.73
N ARG A 560 2.45 27.98 11.47
CA ARG A 560 2.04 29.33 11.89
C ARG A 560 1.96 30.29 10.70
N TYR A 561 1.10 29.96 9.75
CA TYR A 561 0.82 30.80 8.59
C TYR A 561 0.18 32.13 8.99
N THR A 562 0.57 33.20 8.29
CA THR A 562 0.06 34.56 8.56
C THR A 562 -0.71 35.16 7.40
N ASN A 563 -0.59 34.58 6.20
CA ASN A 563 -1.27 35.03 4.99
C ASN A 563 -1.91 33.84 4.26
N VAL A 564 -3.04 34.14 3.61
CA VAL A 564 -3.63 33.30 2.57
C VAL A 564 -3.63 34.07 1.26
N ALA A 565 -3.24 33.41 0.18
CA ALA A 565 -3.32 33.97 -1.16
C ALA A 565 -4.02 33.02 -2.13
N PHE A 566 -4.66 33.57 -3.14
CA PHE A 566 -5.31 32.80 -4.20
C PHE A 566 -5.48 33.64 -5.48
N GLY A 567 -5.60 32.96 -6.61
CA GLY A 567 -5.74 33.62 -7.90
C GLY A 567 -5.73 32.68 -9.10
N GLY A 568 -5.48 33.26 -10.27
CA GLY A 568 -5.22 32.53 -11.51
C GLY A 568 -3.72 32.38 -11.80
N PRO A 569 -3.36 31.71 -12.91
CA PRO A 569 -1.97 31.39 -13.25
C PRO A 569 -1.14 32.63 -13.59
N THR A 570 -1.80 33.74 -13.94
CA THR A 570 -1.19 35.03 -14.22
C THR A 570 -1.99 36.15 -13.55
N GLY A 571 -1.41 37.35 -13.49
CA GLY A 571 -2.03 38.53 -12.86
C GLY A 571 -1.76 38.62 -11.36
N ASN A 572 -2.41 39.57 -10.70
CA ASN A 572 -2.21 39.82 -9.27
C ASN A 572 -2.99 38.82 -8.43
N ALA A 573 -2.30 38.18 -7.47
CA ALA A 573 -2.95 37.37 -6.45
C ALA A 573 -3.79 38.24 -5.51
N THR A 574 -4.87 37.67 -4.97
CA THR A 574 -5.52 38.24 -3.79
C THR A 574 -4.76 37.74 -2.57
N VAL A 575 -4.20 38.64 -1.77
CA VAL A 575 -3.47 38.29 -0.54
C VAL A 575 -4.23 38.86 0.65
N THR A 576 -4.51 38.03 1.64
CA THR A 576 -5.27 38.40 2.83
C THR A 576 -4.53 37.97 4.11
N PRO A 577 -4.25 38.89 5.04
CA PRO A 577 -3.74 38.53 6.36
C PRO A 577 -4.75 37.67 7.13
N ILE A 578 -4.26 36.60 7.74
CA ILE A 578 -5.09 35.64 8.47
C ILE A 578 -5.57 36.25 9.79
N LYS A 579 -6.87 36.13 10.05
CA LYS A 579 -7.51 36.55 11.31
C LYS A 579 -7.65 35.33 12.22
N LEU A 580 -6.97 35.37 13.37
CA LEU A 580 -6.98 34.30 14.37
C LEU A 580 -8.12 34.49 15.38
N ASN A 581 -9.36 34.24 14.95
CA ASN A 581 -10.56 34.51 15.75
C ASN A 581 -11.63 33.41 15.69
N ASP A 582 -11.28 32.23 15.16
CA ASP A 582 -12.15 31.07 14.92
C ASP A 582 -13.24 31.31 13.87
N LEU A 583 -13.10 32.38 13.07
CA LEU A 583 -13.99 32.69 11.95
C LEU A 583 -13.26 32.55 10.62
N PHE A 584 -14.03 32.50 9.54
CA PHE A 584 -13.48 32.55 8.19
C PHE A 584 -12.75 33.88 7.97
N THR A 585 -11.45 33.79 7.68
CA THR A 585 -10.69 34.89 7.08
C THR A 585 -11.11 35.09 5.63
N VAL A 586 -11.27 33.96 4.91
CA VAL A 586 -11.79 33.89 3.55
C VAL A 586 -12.89 32.85 3.57
N ASN A 587 -14.05 33.16 2.99
CA ASN A 587 -15.20 32.26 2.93
C ASN A 587 -15.68 32.13 1.49
N ALA A 588 -15.49 30.95 0.91
CA ALA A 588 -15.96 30.57 -0.42
C ALA A 588 -15.58 31.57 -1.53
N ALA A 589 -14.37 32.15 -1.45
CA ALA A 589 -13.89 33.08 -2.47
C ALA A 589 -13.64 32.32 -3.78
N PRO A 590 -14.26 32.72 -4.90
CA PRO A 590 -14.15 31.97 -6.15
C PRO A 590 -12.74 32.05 -6.72
N ILE A 591 -12.27 30.93 -7.27
CA ILE A 591 -11.06 30.85 -8.10
C ILE A 591 -11.41 30.30 -9.49
N PRO A 592 -10.55 30.48 -10.49
CA PRO A 592 -10.75 29.86 -11.80
C PRO A 592 -10.96 28.35 -11.70
N ALA A 593 -11.90 27.82 -12.47
CA ALA A 593 -12.14 26.37 -12.57
C ALA A 593 -11.01 25.64 -13.32
N GLU A 594 -10.19 26.37 -14.06
CA GLU A 594 -8.98 25.88 -14.70
C GLU A 594 -7.80 26.73 -14.25
N ASN A 595 -6.75 26.05 -13.80
CA ASN A 595 -5.47 26.61 -13.34
C ASN A 595 -5.60 27.66 -12.21
N GLY A 596 -6.67 27.60 -11.41
CA GLY A 596 -6.80 28.37 -10.18
C GLY A 596 -5.90 27.80 -9.08
N TRP A 597 -5.53 28.61 -8.09
CA TRP A 597 -4.68 28.14 -6.99
C TRP A 597 -4.97 28.89 -5.69
N ALA A 598 -4.57 28.27 -4.57
CA ALA A 598 -4.52 28.90 -3.25
C ALA A 598 -3.32 28.42 -2.44
N ALA A 599 -2.82 29.28 -1.55
CA ALA A 599 -1.67 29.01 -0.68
C ALA A 599 -1.84 29.61 0.72
N ALA A 600 -1.24 28.97 1.72
CA ALA A 600 -1.07 29.49 3.08
C ALA A 600 0.43 29.56 3.43
N TYR A 601 0.88 30.72 3.92
CA TYR A 601 2.29 31.05 4.10
C TYR A 601 2.51 32.25 5.06
N PRO A 602 3.76 32.59 5.39
CA PRO A 602 4.91 31.70 5.45
C PRO A 602 4.95 30.93 6.78
N ASP A 603 5.81 29.92 6.84
CA ASP A 603 6.33 29.33 8.08
C ASP A 603 7.80 28.97 7.85
N VAL A 604 8.59 28.88 8.91
CA VAL A 604 10.02 28.56 8.81
C VAL A 604 10.26 27.20 8.15
N ARG A 605 9.36 26.24 8.36
CA ARG A 605 9.43 24.88 7.80
C ARG A 605 8.88 24.76 6.38
N GLY A 606 8.11 25.74 5.90
CA GLY A 606 7.58 25.74 4.54
C GLY A 606 6.13 26.19 4.43
N ALA A 607 5.67 26.41 3.22
CA ALA A 607 4.33 26.86 2.85
C ALA A 607 3.58 25.76 2.08
N ASN A 608 2.26 25.85 2.05
CA ASN A 608 1.41 24.82 1.44
C ASN A 608 0.46 25.43 0.41
N ALA A 609 0.32 24.78 -0.74
CA ALA A 609 -0.58 25.20 -1.81
C ALA A 609 -1.30 24.03 -2.47
N TYR A 610 -2.44 24.37 -3.08
CA TYR A 610 -3.07 23.53 -4.08
C TYR A 610 -3.31 24.33 -5.36
N ILE A 611 -3.20 23.64 -6.50
CA ILE A 611 -3.52 24.16 -7.82
C ILE A 611 -4.67 23.30 -8.36
N VAL A 612 -5.74 23.94 -8.79
CA VAL A 612 -6.88 23.33 -9.49
C VAL A 612 -6.60 23.40 -10.99
N ARG A 613 -6.09 22.32 -11.60
CA ARG A 613 -5.87 22.26 -13.06
C ARG A 613 -7.18 22.21 -13.81
N ARG A 614 -8.14 21.44 -13.30
CA ARG A 614 -9.51 21.34 -13.80
C ARG A 614 -10.47 21.09 -12.65
N PHE A 615 -11.61 21.75 -12.67
CA PHE A 615 -12.72 21.53 -11.75
C PHE A 615 -14.01 21.39 -12.54
N GLU A 616 -14.59 20.21 -12.50
CA GLU A 616 -15.91 19.92 -13.06
C GLU A 616 -16.80 19.34 -11.97
N GLY A 617 -18.07 19.74 -11.96
CA GLY A 617 -18.97 19.24 -10.95
C GLY A 617 -20.38 19.70 -11.14
N LYS A 618 -21.31 18.94 -10.58
CA LYS A 618 -22.75 19.20 -10.63
C LYS A 618 -23.34 18.95 -9.25
N ILE A 619 -24.05 19.95 -8.71
CA ILE A 619 -24.84 19.83 -7.48
C ILE A 619 -26.26 20.33 -7.75
N ALA A 620 -27.27 19.56 -7.31
CA ALA A 620 -28.68 19.79 -7.59
C ALA A 620 -28.96 20.01 -9.09
N GLY A 621 -28.27 19.25 -9.94
CA GLY A 621 -28.40 19.34 -11.39
C GLY A 621 -27.72 20.55 -12.04
N LYS A 622 -27.04 21.42 -11.29
CA LYS A 622 -26.39 22.63 -11.80
C LYS A 622 -24.86 22.54 -11.71
N PRO A 623 -24.12 23.08 -12.70
CA PRO A 623 -22.68 23.20 -12.61
C PRO A 623 -22.25 24.03 -11.39
N VAL A 624 -21.17 23.63 -10.73
CA VAL A 624 -20.60 24.32 -9.57
C VAL A 624 -19.18 24.81 -9.85
N LYS A 625 -18.70 25.77 -9.06
CA LYS A 625 -17.37 26.37 -9.20
C LYS A 625 -16.50 26.07 -7.97
N PRO A 626 -15.16 26.05 -8.11
CA PRO A 626 -14.28 25.94 -6.95
C PRO A 626 -14.23 27.26 -6.17
N GLY A 627 -14.15 27.13 -4.85
CA GLY A 627 -13.93 28.23 -3.92
C GLY A 627 -12.83 27.92 -2.92
N VAL A 628 -12.23 28.99 -2.40
CA VAL A 628 -11.22 28.97 -1.35
C VAL A 628 -11.87 29.44 -0.05
N SER A 629 -11.65 28.70 1.02
CA SER A 629 -11.96 29.16 2.37
C SER A 629 -10.74 28.99 3.26
N LEU A 630 -10.58 29.87 4.25
CA LEU A 630 -9.59 29.70 5.30
C LEU A 630 -10.15 30.15 6.64
N ILE A 631 -9.99 29.30 7.66
CA ILE A 631 -10.26 29.64 9.06
C ILE A 631 -8.93 29.84 9.78
N GLY A 632 -8.81 30.96 10.50
CA GLY A 632 -7.73 31.19 11.45
C GLY A 632 -8.23 30.99 12.88
N LYS A 633 -7.66 30.02 13.59
CA LYS A 633 -8.06 29.67 14.96
C LYS A 633 -7.31 30.53 15.97
N LYS A 634 -7.94 30.79 17.13
CA LYS A 634 -7.33 31.62 18.20
C LYS A 634 -6.04 31.03 18.78
N ASP A 635 -5.86 29.72 18.67
CA ASP A 635 -4.64 29.01 19.08
C ASP A 635 -3.47 29.17 18.09
N GLY A 636 -3.66 29.92 17.01
CA GLY A 636 -2.66 30.16 15.96
C GLY A 636 -2.67 29.14 14.83
N ASN A 637 -3.53 28.12 14.90
CA ASN A 637 -3.69 27.16 13.81
C ASN A 637 -4.56 27.71 12.68
N THR A 638 -4.42 27.13 11.49
CA THR A 638 -5.17 27.50 10.29
C THR A 638 -5.66 26.25 9.58
N GLU A 639 -6.76 26.42 8.85
CA GLU A 639 -7.33 25.38 8.00
C GLU A 639 -7.70 26.01 6.65
N LEU A 640 -6.92 25.68 5.61
CA LEU A 640 -7.15 26.10 4.23
C LEU A 640 -8.00 25.04 3.52
N TYR A 641 -8.99 25.47 2.73
CA TYR A 641 -9.98 24.60 2.11
C TYR A 641 -10.11 24.83 0.60
N LEU A 642 -10.39 23.74 -0.12
CA LEU A 642 -11.08 23.76 -1.41
C LEU A 642 -12.54 23.34 -1.18
N VAL A 643 -13.48 24.18 -1.60
CA VAL A 643 -14.93 23.98 -1.40
C VAL A 643 -15.70 24.13 -2.72
N PRO A 644 -16.86 23.47 -2.89
CA PRO A 644 -17.74 23.74 -4.01
C PRO A 644 -18.63 24.95 -3.70
N ILE A 645 -18.70 25.91 -4.61
CA ILE A 645 -19.63 27.04 -4.56
C ILE A 645 -20.92 26.63 -5.29
N ALA A 646 -22.01 26.49 -4.54
CA ALA A 646 -23.31 26.09 -5.02
C ALA A 646 -24.43 26.86 -4.30
N ASP A 647 -25.45 27.28 -5.04
CA ASP A 647 -26.66 27.92 -4.48
C ASP A 647 -27.68 26.90 -3.93
N ALA A 648 -27.38 25.60 -4.03
CA ALA A 648 -28.25 24.53 -3.57
C ALA A 648 -28.20 24.39 -2.04
N LYS A 649 -29.29 23.90 -1.46
CA LYS A 649 -29.37 23.60 -0.02
C LYS A 649 -29.04 22.17 0.34
N GLU A 650 -29.07 21.29 -0.65
CA GLU A 650 -28.86 19.85 -0.52
C GLU A 650 -28.03 19.37 -1.72
N ILE A 651 -27.29 18.29 -1.51
CA ILE A 651 -26.65 17.50 -2.55
C ILE A 651 -27.54 16.28 -2.75
N VAL A 652 -27.85 15.91 -3.99
CA VAL A 652 -28.77 14.80 -4.28
C VAL A 652 -28.02 13.62 -4.92
N ALA A 653 -28.60 12.43 -4.82
CA ALA A 653 -28.06 11.24 -5.47
C ALA A 653 -27.82 11.47 -6.98
N GLY A 654 -26.64 11.10 -7.47
CA GLY A 654 -26.22 11.31 -8.86
C GLY A 654 -25.59 12.69 -9.16
N ASP A 655 -25.41 13.53 -8.14
CA ASP A 655 -24.46 14.62 -8.18
C ASP A 655 -23.01 14.10 -8.13
N TYR A 656 -22.07 14.89 -8.63
CA TYR A 656 -20.65 14.50 -8.67
C TYR A 656 -19.70 15.69 -8.70
N LEU A 657 -18.46 15.44 -8.32
CA LEU A 657 -17.32 16.35 -8.50
C LEU A 657 -16.13 15.57 -9.08
N ASP A 658 -15.42 16.20 -10.01
CA ASP A 658 -14.35 15.60 -10.81
C ASP A 658 -13.24 16.63 -11.01
N ILE A 659 -12.11 16.44 -10.31
CA ILE A 659 -11.15 17.52 -10.04
C ILE A 659 -9.73 17.02 -10.26
N ASP A 660 -8.97 17.75 -11.07
CA ASP A 660 -7.53 17.54 -11.23
C ASP A 660 -6.77 18.60 -10.41
N LEU A 661 -6.01 18.14 -9.42
CA LEU A 661 -5.26 18.95 -8.47
C LEU A 661 -3.76 18.73 -8.60
N ILE A 662 -2.99 19.75 -8.22
CA ILE A 662 -1.61 19.60 -7.79
C ILE A 662 -1.56 20.01 -6.32
N LEU A 663 -1.09 19.12 -5.45
CA LEU A 663 -0.71 19.49 -4.09
C LEU A 663 0.79 19.82 -4.10
N MET A 664 1.16 20.94 -3.49
CA MET A 664 2.52 21.47 -3.59
C MET A 664 2.96 22.06 -2.25
N PRO A 665 3.84 21.36 -1.50
CA PRO A 665 4.57 21.98 -0.41
C PRO A 665 5.75 22.74 -1.02
N TYR A 666 6.10 23.91 -0.48
CA TYR A 666 7.23 24.66 -1.00
C TYR A 666 7.93 25.51 0.05
N GLY A 667 9.23 25.69 -0.14
CA GLY A 667 10.02 26.71 0.53
C GLY A 667 10.26 26.51 2.02
N GLY A 668 10.62 27.63 2.68
CA GLY A 668 10.85 27.79 4.11
C GLY A 668 11.13 29.28 4.43
N GLY A 669 10.95 29.69 5.68
CA GLY A 669 11.30 31.04 6.14
C GLY A 669 10.35 32.14 5.69
N THR A 670 10.75 32.95 4.69
CA THR A 670 10.05 34.21 4.26
C THR A 670 9.38 34.11 2.89
N GLN A 671 9.11 32.89 2.41
CA GLN A 671 8.55 32.66 1.08
C GLN A 671 7.12 33.20 0.93
N ASP A 672 6.79 33.70 -0.25
CA ASP A 672 5.48 34.29 -0.57
C ASP A 672 4.61 33.35 -1.43
N GLU A 673 3.58 33.89 -2.09
CA GLU A 673 2.64 33.12 -2.91
C GLU A 673 3.14 32.78 -4.32
N LYS A 674 4.26 33.36 -4.76
CA LYS A 674 4.72 33.25 -6.16
C LYS A 674 5.05 31.82 -6.59
N PRO A 675 5.64 30.94 -5.77
CA PRO A 675 5.89 29.56 -6.18
C PRO A 675 4.60 28.81 -6.55
N ALA A 676 3.51 29.02 -5.80
CA ALA A 676 2.21 28.44 -6.10
C ALA A 676 1.64 28.97 -7.42
N GLN A 677 1.71 30.29 -7.64
CA GLN A 677 1.28 30.90 -8.91
C GLN A 677 2.11 30.41 -10.10
N LYS A 678 3.43 30.29 -9.92
CA LYS A 678 4.35 29.75 -10.93
C LYS A 678 3.98 28.31 -11.28
N CYS A 679 3.66 27.47 -10.30
CA CYS A 679 3.20 26.10 -10.54
C CYS A 679 1.87 26.06 -11.32
N ALA A 680 0.92 26.94 -10.98
CA ALA A 680 -0.32 27.08 -11.73
C ALA A 680 -0.09 27.51 -13.19
N ASN A 681 0.94 28.32 -13.45
CA ASN A 681 1.36 28.64 -14.81
C ASN A 681 2.05 27.47 -15.51
N ASP A 682 3.04 26.83 -14.88
CA ASP A 682 3.94 25.87 -15.56
C ASP A 682 3.32 24.49 -15.74
N PHE A 683 2.53 24.02 -14.77
CA PHE A 683 1.85 22.71 -14.81
C PHE A 683 0.33 22.82 -14.93
N GLY A 684 -0.22 24.03 -14.88
CA GLY A 684 -1.60 24.31 -15.25
C GLY A 684 -1.70 24.82 -16.68
N ALA A 685 -1.47 26.12 -16.88
CA ALA A 685 -1.65 26.80 -18.16
C ALA A 685 -0.70 26.30 -19.27
N ASN A 686 0.54 25.98 -18.92
CA ASN A 686 1.59 25.48 -19.82
C ASN A 686 1.93 24.02 -19.54
N ALA A 687 0.97 23.21 -19.06
CA ALA A 687 1.18 21.80 -18.79
C ALA A 687 1.72 21.02 -20.02
N PRO A 688 2.43 19.89 -19.80
CA PRO A 688 2.86 19.03 -20.90
C PRO A 688 1.70 18.67 -21.83
N LYS A 689 1.93 18.82 -23.13
CA LYS A 689 0.94 18.60 -24.17
C LYS A 689 1.58 18.06 -25.44
N ILE A 690 0.98 17.04 -26.02
CA ILE A 690 1.34 16.55 -27.34
C ILE A 690 0.71 17.49 -28.38
N THR A 691 1.56 18.19 -29.13
CA THR A 691 1.19 19.20 -30.14
C THR A 691 1.06 18.61 -31.53
N SER A 692 1.82 17.57 -31.86
CA SER A 692 1.74 16.88 -33.15
C SER A 692 2.12 15.41 -33.02
N VAL A 693 1.56 14.57 -33.89
CA VAL A 693 1.90 13.14 -34.03
C VAL A 693 2.00 12.82 -35.52
N THR A 694 3.19 12.45 -35.98
CA THR A 694 3.46 12.05 -37.37
C THR A 694 3.39 10.53 -37.52
N THR A 695 3.71 9.77 -36.47
CA THR A 695 3.64 8.31 -36.43
C THR A 695 3.18 7.86 -35.06
N GLY A 696 2.38 6.80 -34.98
CA GLY A 696 1.76 6.34 -33.73
C GLY A 696 0.43 7.05 -33.46
N ALA A 697 -0.03 7.02 -32.21
CA ALA A 697 -1.26 7.68 -31.80
C ALA A 697 -1.16 8.28 -30.38
N LYS A 698 -1.64 9.51 -30.21
CA LYS A 698 -1.75 10.15 -28.89
C LYS A 698 -2.76 9.39 -28.02
N ILE A 699 -2.37 9.11 -26.77
CA ILE A 699 -3.24 8.54 -25.73
C ILE A 699 -3.65 9.64 -24.73
N SER A 700 -2.68 10.35 -24.14
CA SER A 700 -2.95 11.45 -23.19
C SER A 700 -1.85 12.51 -23.19
N ASP A 701 -2.21 13.73 -22.81
CA ASP A 701 -1.27 14.86 -22.71
C ASP A 701 -0.41 14.82 -21.45
N PHE A 702 -1.00 14.58 -20.28
CA PHE A 702 -0.25 14.51 -19.02
C PHE A 702 -0.89 13.50 -18.04
N PRO A 703 -0.15 12.48 -17.54
CA PRO A 703 1.20 12.12 -18.00
C PRO A 703 1.21 11.86 -19.51
N THR A 704 2.31 12.19 -20.19
CA THR A 704 2.41 12.15 -21.65
C THR A 704 2.40 10.69 -22.10
N ARG A 705 1.38 10.28 -22.85
CA ARG A 705 1.23 8.89 -23.33
C ARG A 705 1.05 8.83 -24.84
N ILE A 706 1.85 7.99 -25.50
CA ILE A 706 1.86 7.77 -26.94
C ILE A 706 1.85 6.26 -27.25
N ALA A 707 1.02 5.84 -28.20
CA ALA A 707 1.02 4.48 -28.74
C ALA A 707 1.95 4.40 -29.96
N LEU A 708 2.74 3.34 -30.03
CA LEU A 708 3.49 2.95 -31.23
C LEU A 708 2.54 2.53 -32.36
N ASP A 709 2.96 2.73 -33.60
CA ASP A 709 2.25 2.21 -34.77
C ASP A 709 2.48 0.69 -34.95
N SER A 710 1.90 0.13 -36.01
CA SER A 710 2.05 -1.30 -36.33
C SER A 710 3.51 -1.76 -36.58
N LYS A 711 4.41 -0.82 -36.90
CA LYS A 711 5.84 -1.04 -37.15
C LYS A 711 6.68 -0.85 -35.89
N GLY A 712 6.08 -0.50 -34.75
CA GLY A 712 6.78 -0.30 -33.48
C GLY A 712 7.42 1.08 -33.36
N ARG A 713 6.92 2.09 -34.08
CA ARG A 713 7.47 3.46 -34.08
C ARG A 713 6.43 4.49 -33.64
N ALA A 714 6.88 5.54 -32.94
CA ALA A 714 6.11 6.76 -32.74
C ALA A 714 6.99 7.99 -32.97
N GLU A 715 6.42 9.04 -33.56
CA GLU A 715 7.08 10.32 -33.81
C GLU A 715 6.11 11.45 -33.49
N PHE A 716 6.47 12.28 -32.52
CA PHE A 716 5.56 13.26 -31.92
C PHE A 716 6.32 14.45 -31.34
N SER A 717 5.61 15.55 -31.14
CA SER A 717 6.12 16.74 -30.45
C SER A 717 5.42 16.92 -29.10
N VAL A 718 6.16 17.35 -28.09
CA VAL A 718 5.65 17.73 -26.76
C VAL A 718 6.10 19.14 -26.44
N THR A 719 5.20 19.96 -25.91
CA THR A 719 5.52 21.29 -25.35
C THR A 719 5.06 21.34 -23.89
N GLY A 720 5.59 22.30 -23.12
CA GLY A 720 5.10 22.58 -21.77
C GLY A 720 5.68 21.67 -20.69
N GLY A 721 5.28 21.94 -19.45
CA GLY A 721 5.94 21.43 -18.24
C GLY A 721 7.31 22.05 -18.02
N VAL A 722 7.90 21.74 -16.88
CA VAL A 722 9.26 22.13 -16.49
C VAL A 722 9.90 21.00 -15.69
N ASP A 723 11.21 21.05 -15.52
CA ASP A 723 11.97 20.03 -14.78
C ASP A 723 11.80 18.65 -15.45
N CYS A 724 11.43 17.62 -14.71
CA CYS A 724 11.29 16.27 -15.25
C CYS A 724 9.83 15.95 -15.61
N ILE A 725 9.59 15.48 -16.83
CA ILE A 725 8.27 14.99 -17.28
C ILE A 725 8.35 13.53 -17.75
N PRO A 726 7.33 12.70 -17.45
CA PRO A 726 7.27 11.33 -17.95
C PRO A 726 6.77 11.29 -19.40
N ILE A 727 7.50 10.57 -20.25
CA ILE A 727 7.05 10.12 -21.58
C ILE A 727 6.81 8.61 -21.51
N ILE A 728 5.54 8.22 -21.62
CA ILE A 728 5.10 6.83 -21.56
C ILE A 728 4.76 6.36 -22.97
N VAL A 729 5.51 5.38 -23.46
CA VAL A 729 5.33 4.81 -24.80
C VAL A 729 4.71 3.42 -24.68
N GLU A 730 3.61 3.17 -25.39
CA GLU A 730 2.83 1.93 -25.29
C GLU A 730 2.74 1.18 -26.62
N GLY A 731 2.52 -0.14 -26.56
CA GLY A 731 2.30 -0.98 -27.75
C GLY A 731 3.56 -1.67 -28.27
N ALA A 732 4.64 -1.68 -27.49
CA ALA A 732 5.87 -2.40 -27.85
C ALA A 732 5.62 -3.91 -27.86
N LYS A 733 6.15 -4.61 -28.87
CA LYS A 733 6.03 -6.07 -28.98
C LYS A 733 7.08 -6.83 -28.16
N ASP A 734 8.09 -6.12 -27.67
CA ASP A 734 9.20 -6.65 -26.88
C ASP A 734 9.50 -5.73 -25.68
N TYR A 735 9.93 -6.33 -24.57
CA TYR A 735 10.26 -5.67 -23.31
C TYR A 735 11.74 -5.22 -23.22
N ALA A 736 12.58 -5.62 -24.18
CA ALA A 736 14.03 -5.40 -24.13
C ALA A 736 14.58 -4.26 -25.02
N SER A 737 13.84 -3.77 -26.02
CA SER A 737 14.46 -3.10 -27.17
C SER A 737 14.06 -1.64 -27.43
N LEU A 738 13.10 -1.07 -26.71
CA LEU A 738 12.62 0.28 -27.06
C LEU A 738 13.61 1.37 -26.61
N ARG A 739 13.81 2.37 -27.46
CA ARG A 739 14.60 3.58 -27.15
C ARG A 739 13.82 4.84 -27.46
N LEU A 740 14.18 5.93 -26.79
CA LEU A 740 13.63 7.26 -27.03
C LEU A 740 14.75 8.19 -27.53
N TYR A 741 14.44 9.00 -28.54
CA TYR A 741 15.37 9.91 -29.18
C TYR A 741 14.81 11.33 -29.18
N ASN A 742 15.65 12.33 -28.94
CA ASN A 742 15.37 13.72 -29.29
C ASN A 742 15.65 13.94 -30.79
N ALA A 743 14.72 14.60 -31.47
CA ALA A 743 14.74 14.86 -32.91
C ALA A 743 14.56 16.36 -33.26
N ASP A 744 14.95 17.28 -32.38
CA ASP A 744 14.95 18.73 -32.66
C ASP A 744 16.00 19.13 -33.72
N GLY A 745 16.95 18.25 -33.98
CA GLY A 745 17.95 18.36 -35.04
C GLY A 745 18.40 16.98 -35.51
N ALA A 746 19.71 16.72 -35.48
CA ALA A 746 20.21 15.36 -35.68
C ALA A 746 19.63 14.46 -34.57
N LYS A 747 19.05 13.32 -34.97
CA LYS A 747 18.46 12.35 -34.06
C LYS A 747 19.51 11.88 -33.03
N LYS A 748 19.26 12.16 -31.76
CA LYS A 748 20.13 11.77 -30.63
C LYS A 748 19.34 10.92 -29.64
N ILE A 749 19.94 9.84 -29.20
CA ILE A 749 19.36 9.01 -28.15
C ILE A 749 19.28 9.80 -26.84
N ILE A 750 18.19 9.63 -26.10
CA ILE A 750 18.05 10.14 -24.74
C ILE A 750 18.71 9.10 -23.83
N GLU A 751 19.94 9.38 -23.43
CA GLU A 751 20.73 8.52 -22.53
C GLU A 751 20.23 8.70 -21.10
N LEU A 752 19.37 7.78 -20.65
CA LEU A 752 18.94 7.69 -19.25
C LEU A 752 19.76 6.67 -18.46
N SER A 753 20.44 5.76 -19.16
CA SER A 753 21.25 4.72 -18.54
C SER A 753 22.61 5.25 -18.11
N ARG A 754 23.21 4.59 -17.11
CA ARG A 754 24.64 4.71 -16.85
C ARG A 754 25.44 4.11 -18.01
N GLU A 755 26.67 4.56 -18.19
CA GLU A 755 27.53 4.08 -19.28
C GLU A 755 27.72 2.56 -19.21
N GLY A 756 27.35 1.86 -20.29
CA GLY A 756 27.44 0.40 -20.38
C GLY A 756 26.29 -0.39 -19.72
N GLU A 757 25.36 0.29 -19.04
CA GLU A 757 24.26 -0.33 -18.30
C GLU A 757 22.94 -0.31 -19.08
N LYS A 758 21.94 -1.05 -18.59
CA LYS A 758 20.58 -1.15 -19.18
C LYS A 758 19.50 -0.63 -18.23
N ASP A 759 19.81 0.43 -17.50
CA ASP A 759 18.95 1.08 -16.49
C ASP A 759 18.37 2.43 -16.99
N GLY A 760 17.76 3.22 -16.09
CA GLY A 760 17.21 4.54 -16.41
C GLY A 760 15.78 4.57 -16.99
N TYR A 761 15.20 3.42 -17.33
CA TYR A 761 13.81 3.34 -17.79
C TYR A 761 12.99 2.31 -16.99
N GLN A 762 11.68 2.39 -17.14
CA GLN A 762 10.74 1.42 -16.58
C GLN A 762 9.94 0.73 -17.68
N VAL A 763 9.61 -0.55 -17.47
CA VAL A 763 8.80 -1.35 -18.39
C VAL A 763 7.61 -1.93 -17.61
N PHE A 764 6.45 -2.01 -18.25
CA PHE A 764 5.24 -2.67 -17.71
C PHE A 764 4.52 -3.44 -18.82
N ALA A 765 3.75 -4.46 -18.45
CA ALA A 765 2.96 -5.25 -19.40
C ALA A 765 1.52 -4.75 -19.48
N LYS A 766 0.90 -4.88 -20.65
CA LYS A 766 -0.50 -4.52 -20.94
C LYS A 766 -1.38 -5.74 -21.18
N GLU A 767 -2.68 -5.54 -21.06
CA GLU A 767 -3.70 -6.59 -21.21
C GLU A 767 -3.73 -7.23 -22.60
N ASP A 768 -3.37 -6.46 -23.64
CA ASP A 768 -3.27 -6.93 -25.02
C ASP A 768 -1.99 -7.73 -25.31
N GLY A 769 -1.15 -7.95 -24.29
CA GLY A 769 0.13 -8.67 -24.40
C GLY A 769 1.29 -7.82 -24.91
N THR A 770 1.09 -6.52 -25.13
CA THR A 770 2.16 -5.57 -25.46
C THR A 770 2.81 -5.01 -24.19
N PHE A 771 3.88 -4.23 -24.36
CA PHE A 771 4.61 -3.57 -23.30
C PHE A 771 4.53 -2.06 -23.41
N GLY A 772 4.61 -1.40 -22.26
CA GLY A 772 4.80 0.04 -22.14
C GLY A 772 6.13 0.37 -21.47
N TYR A 773 6.71 1.51 -21.85
CA TYR A 773 7.96 2.02 -21.32
C TYR A 773 7.73 3.41 -20.74
N VAL A 774 8.37 3.70 -19.62
CA VAL A 774 8.39 5.03 -19.00
C VAL A 774 9.80 5.58 -19.09
N PHE A 775 9.94 6.68 -19.83
CA PHE A 775 11.15 7.49 -19.93
C PHE A 775 10.92 8.79 -19.17
N LEU A 776 11.98 9.31 -18.57
CA LEU A 776 11.98 10.63 -17.96
C LEU A 776 12.78 11.58 -18.84
N VAL A 777 12.22 12.74 -19.14
CA VAL A 777 12.90 13.75 -19.96
C VAL A 777 12.87 15.09 -19.26
N GLU A 778 13.95 15.85 -19.39
CA GLU A 778 13.98 17.24 -18.98
C GLU A 778 13.15 18.08 -19.94
N SER A 779 12.30 18.95 -19.40
CA SER A 779 11.50 19.93 -20.14
C SER A 779 11.88 21.34 -19.71
N ASP A 780 12.07 22.22 -20.69
CA ASP A 780 12.25 23.67 -20.49
C ASP A 780 10.98 24.47 -20.86
N GLY A 781 9.86 23.77 -21.08
CA GLY A 781 8.58 24.31 -21.51
C GLY A 781 8.44 24.55 -23.02
N LYS A 782 9.55 24.50 -23.78
CA LYS A 782 9.50 24.63 -25.25
C LYS A 782 9.03 23.34 -25.90
N GLU A 783 8.71 23.44 -27.19
CA GLU A 783 8.37 22.29 -27.99
C GLU A 783 9.62 21.49 -28.37
N HIS A 784 9.60 20.19 -28.08
CA HIS A 784 10.62 19.22 -28.44
C HIS A 784 10.02 18.07 -29.23
N LYS A 785 10.77 17.56 -30.21
CA LYS A 785 10.42 16.41 -31.04
C LYS A 785 11.05 15.15 -30.49
N TYR A 786 10.25 14.10 -30.42
CA TYR A 786 10.66 12.79 -29.95
C TYR A 786 10.35 11.70 -30.98
N VAL A 787 11.23 10.70 -31.04
CA VAL A 787 11.03 9.46 -31.78
C VAL A 787 11.23 8.30 -30.82
N ALA A 788 10.28 7.37 -30.76
CA ALA A 788 10.42 6.10 -30.08
C ALA A 788 10.42 4.96 -31.10
N GLU A 789 11.44 4.09 -31.07
CA GLU A 789 11.58 2.91 -31.95
C GLU A 789 12.54 1.87 -31.40
#